data_AF-A0A939DQ60-F1
#
_entry.id   AF-A0A939DQ60-F1
#
_cell.length_a   1.000
_cell.length_b   1.000
_cell.length_c   1.000
_cell.angle_alpha   90.00
_cell.angle_beta   90.00
_cell.angle_gamma   90.00
#
_symmetry.space_group_name_H-M   'P 1'
#
loop_
_entity.id
_entity.type
_entity.pdbx_description
1 polymer ?
#
loop_
_entity_poly.entity_id
_entity_poly.type
_entity_poly.pdbx_seq_one_letter_code
_entity_poly.pdbx_strand_id
1 'polypeptide(L)'
;MLAELGHFSLVLALFLAILLSVYPLWGAQHGQVQLMRAARPLAVGMFLFTAFAYLCLTQGFLDHDFSLAYVAHNSNSQLPWYYRITAVWGGHEGSFLLWVLIFSLWTVAVALFSRSIPLEILSRVLAILGLVGVGFYLYILLASNPFERLLPFYPVDGRDLNPLLQDFGMIIHPPMLYMGYVGFSVVFAFAIAALIAGRLDSTWARWSRPWTLAAWVFLTLGIALGSWWAYNELGWGGWWFWDPVENASFMPWLVGTALLHSLAVTEKRKVFKSWTVLLAIAAFSLSLLGTFLVRSGILVSVHSFASDPTRGLFILGLLVLVIGGSLLLYALRAPQLRSTGRYELLSRETMLIGNNILLSAATLVVLMGTLLPLVHKELGLGSISIGAPFFDQMFIYLVIPFVLLLAMGPISRWKHQPWPALRNQLLTAFSLSLACAALLHFGTDGASYMATLGILLSVWIVFSTVQEVRQRSDGKVARISQLTVSHWGMVMGHLGFAAMILGVAMVTSYSQERDVRMAAGETLNLNGYEFVFLGVEELQGPNYEGHVAKLDVLRKGKKISHLEAEKRFYPVQRSMMTEAAVDVGLTRDLYVALGEQLNNGDWALRIYVKPFVRWIWGGAILMALGGVLSICDKRYRMARLTQSDAPGTSPAGARA
;
A
#
# COMPACT_ATOMS: atom_id res chain seq x y z
N MET A 1 31.04 17.43 -9.86
CA MET A 1 31.06 16.58 -11.08
C MET A 1 30.00 15.49 -11.03
N LEU A 2 29.85 14.73 -9.93
CA LEU A 2 28.81 13.69 -9.83
C LEU A 2 27.38 14.25 -9.91
N ALA A 3 27.14 15.42 -9.30
CA ALA A 3 25.84 16.11 -9.37
C ALA A 3 25.42 16.44 -10.81
N GLU A 4 26.35 16.96 -11.60
CA GLU A 4 26.14 17.33 -13.00
C GLU A 4 25.89 16.09 -13.87
N LEU A 5 26.62 15.00 -13.62
CA LEU A 5 26.40 13.71 -14.27
C LEU A 5 25.03 13.12 -13.90
N GLY A 6 24.62 13.20 -12.64
CA GLY A 6 23.31 12.77 -12.17
C GLY A 6 22.17 13.55 -12.84
N HIS A 7 22.29 14.88 -12.89
CA HIS A 7 21.32 15.74 -13.56
C HIS A 7 21.24 15.46 -15.07
N PHE A 8 22.38 15.38 -15.76
CA PHE A 8 22.44 15.04 -17.18
C PHE A 8 21.84 13.66 -17.47
N SER A 9 22.04 12.70 -16.57
CA SER A 9 21.44 11.37 -16.67
C SER A 9 19.91 11.42 -16.61
N LEU A 10 19.32 12.27 -15.77
CA LEU A 10 17.86 12.48 -15.76
C LEU A 10 17.34 13.10 -17.06
N VAL A 11 18.10 14.02 -17.66
CA VAL A 11 17.78 14.59 -18.97
C VAL A 11 17.81 13.51 -20.06
N LEU A 12 18.81 12.63 -20.07
CA LEU A 12 18.86 11.49 -20.99
C LEU A 12 17.68 10.52 -20.76
N ALA A 13 17.33 10.25 -19.50
CA ALA A 13 16.17 9.43 -19.18
C ALA A 13 14.85 10.04 -19.72
N LEU A 14 14.69 11.37 -19.63
CA LEU A 14 13.57 12.08 -20.25
C LEU A 14 13.53 11.87 -21.77
N PHE A 15 14.64 12.04 -22.47
CA PHE A 15 14.70 11.82 -23.92
C PHE A 15 14.32 10.37 -24.27
N LEU A 16 14.82 9.39 -23.52
CA LEU A 16 14.45 7.99 -23.74
C LEU A 16 12.98 7.71 -23.44
N ALA A 17 12.38 8.36 -22.43
CA ALA A 17 10.95 8.27 -22.15
C ALA A 17 10.10 8.85 -23.30
N ILE A 18 10.52 9.98 -23.89
CA ILE A 18 9.89 10.56 -25.08
C ILE A 18 9.97 9.57 -26.24
N LEU A 19 11.17 9.05 -26.57
CA LEU A 19 11.33 8.07 -27.64
C LEU A 19 10.52 6.79 -27.38
N LEU A 20 10.48 6.33 -26.12
CA LEU A 20 9.69 5.16 -25.68
C LEU A 20 8.20 5.39 -25.87
N SER A 21 7.71 6.61 -25.69
CA SER A 21 6.30 6.95 -25.89
C SER A 21 5.92 7.05 -27.37
N VAL A 22 6.80 7.59 -28.22
CA VAL A 22 6.49 7.88 -29.63
C VAL A 22 6.72 6.67 -30.53
N TYR A 23 7.94 6.10 -30.55
CA TYR A 23 8.31 5.11 -31.55
C TYR A 23 7.49 3.81 -31.48
N PRO A 24 7.36 3.15 -30.31
CA PRO A 24 6.59 1.93 -30.22
C PRO A 24 5.09 2.13 -30.48
N LEU A 25 4.54 3.27 -30.09
CA LEU A 25 3.13 3.60 -30.36
C LEU A 25 2.89 3.82 -31.86
N TRP A 26 3.75 4.60 -32.51
CA TRP A 26 3.71 4.80 -33.96
C TRP A 26 3.88 3.48 -34.72
N GLY A 27 4.85 2.67 -34.29
CA GLY A 27 5.11 1.34 -34.84
C GLY A 27 3.88 0.44 -34.75
N ALA A 28 3.23 0.38 -33.58
CA ALA A 28 2.03 -0.42 -33.36
C ALA A 28 0.80 0.09 -34.12
N GLN A 29 0.74 1.38 -34.48
CA GLN A 29 -0.35 1.94 -35.26
C GLN A 29 -0.19 1.70 -36.76
N HIS A 30 1.05 1.70 -37.27
CA HIS A 30 1.37 1.57 -38.69
C HIS A 30 1.93 0.19 -39.09
N GLY A 31 1.96 -0.78 -38.16
CA GLY A 31 2.48 -2.13 -38.42
C GLY A 31 4.01 -2.19 -38.59
N GLN A 32 4.77 -1.17 -38.15
CA GLN A 32 6.22 -1.12 -38.32
C GLN A 32 6.96 -1.84 -37.18
N VAL A 33 7.38 -3.08 -37.45
CA VAL A 33 7.99 -3.98 -36.45
C VAL A 33 9.28 -3.42 -35.84
N GLN A 34 10.09 -2.70 -36.62
CA GLN A 34 11.36 -2.14 -36.14
C GLN A 34 11.14 -1.13 -35.02
N LEU A 35 10.18 -0.22 -35.19
CA LEU A 35 9.82 0.77 -34.18
C LEU A 35 9.20 0.13 -32.93
N MET A 36 8.40 -0.94 -33.10
CA MET A 36 7.89 -1.70 -31.95
C MET A 36 9.01 -2.38 -31.15
N ARG A 37 10.04 -2.91 -31.83
CA ARG A 37 11.18 -3.58 -31.17
C ARG A 37 12.05 -2.61 -30.38
N ALA A 38 12.05 -1.32 -30.70
CA ALA A 38 12.75 -0.29 -29.95
C ALA A 38 12.22 -0.12 -28.51
N ALA A 39 11.00 -0.56 -28.21
CA ALA A 39 10.37 -0.36 -26.89
C ALA A 39 11.21 -0.93 -25.72
N ARG A 40 11.76 -2.14 -25.87
CA ARG A 40 12.54 -2.79 -24.81
C ARG A 40 13.86 -2.08 -24.51
N PRO A 41 14.76 -1.83 -25.49
CA PRO A 41 16.01 -1.15 -25.20
C PRO A 41 15.80 0.28 -24.67
N LEU A 42 14.79 1.00 -25.16
CA LEU A 42 14.45 2.33 -24.65
C LEU A 42 14.00 2.28 -23.17
N ALA A 43 13.16 1.32 -22.79
CA ALA A 43 12.76 1.11 -21.39
C ALA A 43 13.96 0.77 -20.50
N VAL A 44 14.87 -0.09 -20.97
CA VAL A 44 16.10 -0.43 -20.23
C VAL A 44 17.01 0.79 -20.07
N GLY A 45 17.25 1.54 -21.13
CA GLY A 45 18.06 2.77 -21.07
C GLY A 45 17.47 3.79 -20.09
N MET A 46 16.15 4.02 -20.15
CA MET A 46 15.43 4.91 -19.23
C MET A 46 15.69 4.53 -17.76
N PHE A 47 15.61 3.23 -17.43
CA PHE A 47 15.94 2.74 -16.08
C PHE A 47 17.41 2.92 -15.73
N LEU A 48 18.35 2.55 -16.61
CA LEU A 48 19.78 2.63 -16.32
C LEU A 48 20.23 4.07 -16.02
N PHE A 49 19.78 5.05 -16.80
CA PHE A 49 20.08 6.46 -16.55
C PHE A 49 19.39 6.99 -15.27
N THR A 50 18.18 6.52 -14.96
CA THR A 50 17.51 6.88 -13.69
C THR A 50 18.25 6.29 -12.48
N ALA A 51 18.65 5.03 -12.57
CA ALA A 51 19.41 4.33 -11.54
C ALA A 51 20.77 4.99 -11.33
N PHE A 52 21.46 5.38 -12.41
CA PHE A 52 22.71 6.12 -12.32
C PHE A 52 22.54 7.47 -11.63
N ALA A 53 21.49 8.23 -11.96
CA ALA A 53 21.17 9.47 -11.25
C ALA A 53 20.93 9.21 -9.75
N TYR A 54 20.12 8.22 -9.41
CA TYR A 54 19.87 7.85 -8.01
C TYR A 54 21.16 7.48 -7.25
N LEU A 55 22.06 6.73 -7.88
CA LEU A 55 23.37 6.39 -7.29
C LEU A 55 24.25 7.63 -7.11
N CYS A 56 24.28 8.55 -8.08
CA CYS A 56 25.00 9.82 -7.93
C CYS A 56 24.49 10.65 -6.75
N LEU A 57 23.17 10.73 -6.56
CA LEU A 57 22.59 11.44 -5.42
C LEU A 57 22.93 10.75 -4.09
N THR A 58 22.84 9.41 -4.06
CA THR A 58 23.21 8.61 -2.88
C THR A 58 24.66 8.84 -2.49
N GLN A 59 25.57 8.87 -3.47
CA GLN A 59 26.97 9.19 -3.22
C GLN A 59 27.15 10.60 -2.64
N GLY A 60 26.38 11.58 -3.12
CA GLY A 60 26.38 12.94 -2.55
C GLY A 60 26.00 12.97 -1.06
N PHE A 61 25.03 12.16 -0.62
CA PHE A 61 24.71 12.02 0.80
C PHE A 61 25.81 11.33 1.61
N LEU A 62 26.43 10.28 1.05
CA LEU A 62 27.52 9.56 1.71
C LEU A 62 28.79 10.41 1.86
N ASP A 63 29.09 11.25 0.88
CA ASP A 63 30.27 12.12 0.88
C ASP A 63 30.04 13.47 1.57
N HIS A 64 28.83 13.72 2.09
CA HIS A 64 28.44 15.01 2.69
C HIS A 64 28.62 16.19 1.72
N ASP A 65 28.24 16.02 0.45
CA ASP A 65 28.33 17.10 -0.55
C ASP A 65 27.25 18.18 -0.31
N PHE A 66 27.52 19.08 0.64
CA PHE A 66 26.63 20.19 0.98
C PHE A 66 26.54 21.27 -0.10
N SER A 67 27.29 21.14 -1.21
CA SER A 67 27.07 21.99 -2.38
C SER A 67 25.79 21.63 -3.14
N LEU A 68 25.20 20.46 -2.87
CA LEU A 68 23.87 20.07 -3.29
C LEU A 68 22.83 20.57 -2.29
N ALA A 69 21.87 21.37 -2.76
CA ALA A 69 20.81 21.91 -1.92
C ALA A 69 20.07 20.80 -1.19
N TYR A 70 19.72 19.71 -1.87
CA TYR A 70 18.98 18.61 -1.26
C TYR A 70 19.76 17.91 -0.13
N VAL A 71 21.06 17.67 -0.31
CA VAL A 71 21.93 17.06 0.72
C VAL A 71 22.07 18.00 1.91
N ALA A 72 22.35 19.29 1.66
CA ALA A 72 22.49 20.30 2.69
C ALA A 72 21.23 20.50 3.55
N HIS A 73 20.04 20.24 3.01
CA HIS A 73 18.80 20.39 3.76
C HIS A 73 18.37 19.13 4.54
N ASN A 74 18.93 17.95 4.25
CA ASN A 74 18.40 16.68 4.75
C ASN A 74 19.48 15.75 5.36
N SER A 75 20.71 16.23 5.59
CA SER A 75 21.79 15.44 6.17
C SER A 75 22.88 16.32 6.75
N ASN A 76 23.55 15.85 7.80
CA ASN A 76 24.72 16.50 8.39
C ASN A 76 25.88 15.51 8.56
N SER A 77 27.02 16.00 9.06
CA SER A 77 28.24 15.23 9.29
C SER A 77 28.11 14.15 10.39
N GLN A 78 27.24 14.35 11.38
CA GLN A 78 27.04 13.44 12.51
C GLN A 78 26.00 12.34 12.22
N LEU A 79 25.23 12.47 11.12
CA LEU A 79 24.19 11.52 10.76
C LEU A 79 24.81 10.14 10.44
N PRO A 80 24.36 9.05 11.10
CA PRO A 80 24.83 7.70 10.80
C PRO A 80 24.71 7.36 9.32
N TRP A 81 25.67 6.61 8.78
CA TRP A 81 25.78 6.35 7.33
C TRP A 81 24.55 5.67 6.72
N TYR A 82 23.86 4.80 7.48
CA TYR A 82 22.65 4.15 6.99
C TYR A 82 21.48 5.13 6.88
N TYR A 83 21.39 6.12 7.78
CA TYR A 83 20.44 7.22 7.65
C TYR A 83 20.83 8.22 6.56
N ARG A 84 22.11 8.34 6.22
CA ARG A 84 22.53 9.08 5.02
C ARG A 84 22.04 8.43 3.72
N ILE A 85 22.05 7.10 3.65
CA ILE A 85 21.45 6.39 2.50
C ILE A 85 19.94 6.64 2.45
N THR A 86 19.25 6.56 3.59
CA THR A 86 17.79 6.71 3.60
C THR A 86 17.32 8.16 3.48
N ALA A 87 18.17 9.13 3.83
CA ALA A 87 17.96 10.54 3.59
C ALA A 87 17.76 10.87 2.10
N VAL A 88 18.27 10.02 1.19
CA VAL A 88 18.00 10.10 -0.26
C VAL A 88 16.50 10.13 -0.55
N TRP A 89 15.64 9.53 0.27
CA TRP A 89 14.18 9.62 0.12
C TRP A 89 13.48 10.26 1.32
N GLY A 90 14.22 10.99 2.16
CA GLY A 90 13.68 11.68 3.35
C GLY A 90 12.94 12.98 3.02
N GLY A 91 13.30 13.65 1.93
CA GLY A 91 12.65 14.87 1.44
C GLY A 91 11.92 14.72 0.11
N HIS A 92 11.39 15.80 -0.43
CA HIS A 92 10.58 15.82 -1.67
C HIS A 92 11.29 15.28 -2.91
N GLU A 93 12.44 15.87 -3.24
CA GLU A 93 13.15 15.71 -4.50
C GLU A 93 13.63 14.28 -4.66
N GLY A 94 14.32 13.78 -3.64
CA GLY A 94 14.87 12.44 -3.65
C GLY A 94 13.81 11.34 -3.44
N SER A 95 12.74 11.58 -2.68
CA SER A 95 11.61 10.63 -2.63
C SER A 95 10.89 10.53 -3.98
N PHE A 96 10.79 11.63 -4.74
CA PHE A 96 10.30 11.56 -6.12
C PHE A 96 11.29 10.87 -7.06
N LEU A 97 12.60 11.05 -6.86
CA LEU A 97 13.61 10.31 -7.61
C LEU A 97 13.46 8.79 -7.36
N LEU A 98 13.26 8.38 -6.12
CA LEU A 98 12.96 6.98 -5.76
C LEU A 98 11.67 6.50 -6.44
N TRP A 99 10.62 7.32 -6.46
CA TRP A 99 9.38 7.02 -7.18
C TRP A 99 9.63 6.76 -8.67
N VAL A 100 10.41 7.62 -9.34
CA VAL A 100 10.76 7.48 -10.77
C VAL A 100 11.67 6.28 -11.01
N LEU A 101 12.58 5.97 -10.08
CA LEU A 101 13.39 4.75 -10.13
C LEU A 101 12.50 3.50 -10.07
N ILE A 102 11.55 3.45 -9.14
CA ILE A 102 10.59 2.34 -9.03
C ILE A 102 9.70 2.26 -10.27
N PHE A 103 9.28 3.40 -10.83
CA PHE A 103 8.49 3.45 -12.07
C PHE A 103 9.24 2.87 -13.26
N SER A 104 10.50 3.28 -13.44
CA SER A 104 11.35 2.76 -14.51
C SER A 104 11.69 1.28 -14.30
N LEU A 105 11.84 0.82 -13.05
CA LEU A 105 11.97 -0.59 -12.70
C LEU A 105 10.73 -1.40 -13.10
N TRP A 106 9.52 -0.93 -12.79
CA TRP A 106 8.27 -1.56 -13.24
C TRP A 106 8.19 -1.61 -14.78
N THR A 107 8.61 -0.54 -15.46
CA THR A 107 8.62 -0.47 -16.92
C THR A 107 9.55 -1.51 -17.53
N VAL A 108 10.77 -1.66 -16.98
CA VAL A 108 11.70 -2.71 -17.39
C VAL A 108 11.18 -4.11 -17.03
N ALA A 109 10.58 -4.29 -15.86
CA ALA A 109 9.98 -5.56 -15.47
C ALA A 109 8.92 -5.99 -16.50
N VAL A 110 8.04 -5.08 -16.94
CA VAL A 110 7.07 -5.35 -18.01
C VAL A 110 7.79 -5.71 -19.31
N ALA A 111 8.81 -4.96 -19.71
CA ALA A 111 9.57 -5.19 -20.93
C ALA A 111 10.24 -6.58 -20.99
N LEU A 112 10.75 -7.06 -19.85
CA LEU A 112 11.52 -8.30 -19.73
C LEU A 112 10.65 -9.53 -19.45
N PHE A 113 9.64 -9.42 -18.58
CA PHE A 113 8.83 -10.55 -18.13
C PHE A 113 7.57 -10.81 -18.97
N SER A 114 7.16 -9.87 -19.83
CA SER A 114 5.94 -9.99 -20.66
C SER A 114 6.17 -10.61 -22.06
N ARG A 115 7.08 -11.57 -22.20
CA ARG A 115 7.44 -12.15 -23.51
C ARG A 115 6.30 -12.89 -24.23
N SER A 116 5.30 -13.37 -23.48
CA SER A 116 4.12 -14.07 -24.02
C SER A 116 3.07 -13.14 -24.62
N ILE A 117 3.23 -11.81 -24.46
CA ILE A 117 2.27 -10.82 -24.96
C ILE A 117 2.63 -10.48 -26.42
N PRO A 118 1.65 -10.42 -27.35
CA PRO A 118 1.90 -9.99 -28.72
C PRO A 118 2.62 -8.64 -28.77
N LEU A 119 3.56 -8.52 -29.72
CA LEU A 119 4.45 -7.36 -29.80
C LEU A 119 3.67 -6.04 -29.88
N GLU A 120 2.60 -5.97 -30.66
CA GLU A 120 1.75 -4.78 -30.81
C GLU A 120 1.19 -4.26 -29.48
N ILE A 121 0.66 -5.17 -28.64
CA ILE A 121 0.10 -4.80 -27.34
C ILE A 121 1.22 -4.40 -26.38
N LEU A 122 2.30 -5.18 -26.33
CA LEU A 122 3.44 -4.85 -25.47
C LEU A 122 4.05 -3.49 -25.83
N SER A 123 4.19 -3.16 -27.12
CA SER A 123 4.68 -1.86 -27.57
C SER A 123 3.77 -0.72 -27.13
N ARG A 124 2.44 -0.90 -27.19
CA ARG A 124 1.49 0.13 -26.71
C ARG A 124 1.59 0.32 -25.20
N VAL A 125 1.67 -0.76 -24.43
CA VAL A 125 1.81 -0.71 -22.97
C VAL A 125 3.08 0.04 -22.57
N LEU A 126 4.22 -0.33 -23.15
CA LEU A 126 5.50 0.35 -22.87
C LEU A 126 5.50 1.80 -23.33
N ALA A 127 4.82 2.14 -24.43
CA ALA A 127 4.67 3.52 -24.87
C ALA A 127 3.82 4.36 -23.92
N ILE A 128 2.75 3.82 -23.35
CA ILE A 128 1.93 4.52 -22.36
C ILE A 128 2.72 4.74 -21.07
N LEU A 129 3.51 3.75 -20.64
CA LEU A 129 4.46 3.93 -19.54
C LEU A 129 5.52 4.99 -19.89
N GLY A 130 6.05 5.00 -21.11
CA GLY A 130 6.92 6.09 -21.59
C GLY A 130 6.25 7.46 -21.45
N LEU A 131 4.99 7.59 -21.87
CA LEU A 131 4.23 8.85 -21.81
C LEU A 131 4.01 9.34 -20.37
N VAL A 132 3.64 8.44 -19.46
CA VAL A 132 3.55 8.74 -18.03
C VAL A 132 4.94 9.13 -17.48
N GLY A 133 5.98 8.42 -17.91
CA GLY A 133 7.37 8.70 -17.59
C GLY A 133 7.80 10.11 -18.00
N VAL A 134 7.43 10.57 -19.20
CA VAL A 134 7.70 11.97 -19.64
C VAL A 134 7.17 12.96 -18.60
N GLY A 135 5.94 12.80 -18.14
CA GLY A 135 5.35 13.65 -17.11
C GLY A 135 6.15 13.65 -15.80
N PHE A 136 6.59 12.48 -15.34
CA PHE A 136 7.41 12.36 -14.14
C PHE A 136 8.82 12.94 -14.29
N TYR A 137 9.49 12.71 -15.42
CA TYR A 137 10.82 13.28 -15.67
C TYR A 137 10.76 14.81 -15.86
N LEU A 138 9.69 15.34 -16.46
CA LEU A 138 9.49 16.79 -16.51
C LEU A 138 9.27 17.37 -15.10
N TYR A 139 8.48 16.72 -14.25
CA TYR A 139 8.29 17.16 -12.87
C TYR A 139 9.62 17.21 -12.10
N ILE A 140 10.41 16.14 -12.14
CA ILE A 140 11.67 16.10 -11.39
C ILE A 140 12.70 17.10 -11.93
N LEU A 141 12.75 17.34 -13.24
CA LEU A 141 13.72 18.28 -13.82
C LEU A 141 13.32 19.75 -13.62
N LEU A 142 12.02 20.06 -13.68
CA LEU A 142 11.53 21.44 -13.69
C LEU A 142 11.04 21.94 -12.33
N ALA A 143 10.54 21.05 -11.47
CA ALA A 143 9.87 21.44 -10.23
C ALA A 143 10.48 20.82 -8.96
N SER A 144 11.22 19.72 -9.06
CA SER A 144 11.68 18.95 -7.90
C SER A 144 13.07 18.35 -8.12
N ASN A 145 14.02 19.18 -8.57
CA ASN A 145 15.35 18.76 -9.02
C ASN A 145 16.29 18.46 -7.84
N PRO A 146 16.69 17.20 -7.60
CA PRO A 146 17.55 16.85 -6.47
C PRO A 146 19.01 17.28 -6.64
N PHE A 147 19.40 17.75 -7.84
CA PHE A 147 20.78 18.15 -8.16
C PHE A 147 20.99 19.67 -8.17
N GLU A 148 20.03 20.44 -7.64
CA GLU A 148 20.17 21.89 -7.48
C GLU A 148 21.41 22.24 -6.64
N ARG A 149 22.19 23.23 -7.11
CA ARG A 149 23.49 23.60 -6.51
C ARG A 149 23.38 24.89 -5.71
N LEU A 150 24.08 24.90 -4.57
CA LEU A 150 24.30 26.09 -3.72
C LEU A 150 25.63 26.77 -4.04
N LEU A 151 26.08 26.79 -5.29
CA LEU A 151 27.37 27.40 -5.64
C LEU A 151 27.22 28.90 -5.94
N PRO A 152 28.20 29.74 -5.54
CA PRO A 152 29.43 29.38 -4.82
C PRO A 152 29.28 29.30 -3.29
N PHE A 153 28.13 29.68 -2.73
CA PHE A 153 27.92 29.79 -1.27
C PHE A 153 27.11 28.62 -0.71
N TYR A 154 27.81 27.63 -0.14
CA TYR A 154 27.22 26.45 0.50
C TYR A 154 27.64 26.36 1.98
N PRO A 155 26.84 25.70 2.84
CA PRO A 155 27.15 25.65 4.27
C PRO A 155 28.28 24.67 4.58
N VAL A 156 28.98 24.89 5.69
CA VAL A 156 30.07 24.02 6.17
C VAL A 156 29.54 22.66 6.63
N ASP A 157 28.33 22.64 7.19
CA ASP A 157 27.59 21.43 7.53
C ASP A 157 26.12 21.59 7.13
N GLY A 158 25.45 20.49 6.84
CA GLY A 158 24.04 20.49 6.48
C GLY A 158 23.12 20.54 7.71
N ARG A 159 21.83 20.68 7.43
CA ARG A 159 20.75 20.48 8.40
C ARG A 159 20.64 18.99 8.74
N ASP A 160 19.83 18.61 9.71
CA ASP A 160 19.59 17.19 9.98
C ASP A 160 18.49 16.60 9.09
N LEU A 161 18.50 15.28 8.94
CA LEU A 161 17.30 14.55 8.54
C LEU A 161 16.22 14.78 9.62
N ASN A 162 14.95 14.90 9.22
CA ASN A 162 13.86 15.00 10.19
C ASN A 162 13.98 13.83 11.20
N PRO A 163 14.05 14.09 12.51
CA PRO A 163 14.33 13.04 13.49
C PRO A 163 13.33 11.88 13.49
N LEU A 164 12.06 12.12 13.15
CA LEU A 164 11.06 11.05 12.99
C LEU A 164 11.44 10.06 11.89
N LEU A 165 12.25 10.48 10.91
CA LEU A 165 12.71 9.65 9.79
C LEU A 165 14.00 8.88 10.12
N GLN A 166 14.58 9.10 11.30
CA GLN A 166 15.78 8.38 11.77
C GLN A 166 15.39 7.09 12.50
N ASP A 167 14.54 6.29 11.86
CA ASP A 167 14.07 5.00 12.35
C ASP A 167 14.16 3.90 11.27
N PHE A 168 14.21 2.64 11.69
CA PHE A 168 14.22 1.49 10.79
C PHE A 168 12.98 1.42 9.88
N GLY A 169 11.81 1.82 10.38
CA GLY A 169 10.57 1.88 9.62
C GLY A 169 10.69 2.71 8.34
N MET A 170 11.37 3.87 8.43
CA MET A 170 11.64 4.74 7.28
C MET A 170 12.49 4.07 6.19
N ILE A 171 13.33 3.10 6.55
CA ILE A 171 14.17 2.38 5.59
C ILE A 171 13.33 1.50 4.66
N ILE A 172 12.30 0.83 5.22
CA ILE A 172 11.56 -0.22 4.52
C ILE A 172 10.16 0.21 4.06
N HIS A 173 9.48 1.10 4.79
CA HIS A 173 8.10 1.45 4.52
C HIS A 173 7.90 2.22 3.20
N PRO A 174 8.56 3.37 2.96
CA PRO A 174 8.34 4.15 1.73
C PRO A 174 8.65 3.37 0.44
N PRO A 175 9.77 2.62 0.32
CA PRO A 175 10.02 1.81 -0.86
C PRO A 175 8.90 0.79 -1.12
N MET A 176 8.42 0.11 -0.08
CA MET A 176 7.32 -0.87 -0.20
C MET A 176 6.01 -0.20 -0.63
N LEU A 177 5.69 0.96 -0.06
CA LEU A 177 4.51 1.74 -0.42
C LEU A 177 4.56 2.21 -1.88
N TYR A 178 5.70 2.74 -2.32
CA TYR A 178 5.92 3.20 -3.69
C TYR A 178 5.89 2.06 -4.70
N MET A 179 6.46 0.89 -4.37
CA MET A 179 6.32 -0.32 -5.21
C MET A 179 4.85 -0.66 -5.49
N GLY A 180 3.95 -0.42 -4.52
CA GLY A 180 2.51 -0.60 -4.68
C GLY A 180 1.84 0.49 -5.52
N TYR A 181 1.98 1.77 -5.12
CA TYR A 181 1.38 2.92 -5.80
C TYR A 181 1.76 2.96 -7.28
N VAL A 182 3.07 2.92 -7.53
CA VAL A 182 3.63 3.01 -8.87
C VAL A 182 3.33 1.75 -9.67
N GLY A 183 3.23 0.59 -9.02
CA GLY A 183 2.87 -0.68 -9.66
C GLY A 183 1.51 -0.64 -10.37
N PHE A 184 0.54 0.13 -9.86
CA PHE A 184 -0.75 0.30 -10.56
C PHE A 184 -0.64 1.02 -11.91
N SER A 185 0.43 1.77 -12.17
CA SER A 185 0.69 2.38 -13.50
C SER A 185 0.79 1.32 -14.61
N VAL A 186 1.29 0.12 -14.30
CA VAL A 186 1.38 -0.98 -15.26
C VAL A 186 -0.02 -1.45 -15.66
N VAL A 187 -0.89 -1.61 -14.67
CA VAL A 187 -2.28 -2.07 -14.88
C VAL A 187 -3.08 -1.02 -15.64
N PHE A 188 -2.87 0.26 -15.31
CA PHE A 188 -3.37 1.40 -16.08
C PHE A 188 -2.90 1.34 -17.53
N ALA A 189 -1.60 1.16 -17.79
CA ALA A 189 -1.04 1.10 -19.14
C ALA A 189 -1.63 -0.06 -19.96
N PHE A 190 -1.85 -1.24 -19.34
CA PHE A 190 -2.59 -2.34 -19.99
C PHE A 190 -4.02 -1.95 -20.37
N ALA A 191 -4.75 -1.28 -19.48
CA ALA A 191 -6.12 -0.84 -19.74
C ALA A 191 -6.18 0.18 -20.89
N ILE A 192 -5.32 1.20 -20.87
CA ILE A 192 -5.23 2.21 -21.93
C ILE A 192 -4.79 1.59 -23.26
N ALA A 193 -3.81 0.69 -23.25
CA ALA A 193 -3.37 -0.02 -24.47
C ALA A 193 -4.50 -0.83 -25.09
N ALA A 194 -5.30 -1.51 -24.27
CA ALA A 194 -6.45 -2.29 -24.73
C ALA A 194 -7.57 -1.40 -25.29
N LEU A 195 -7.81 -0.23 -24.68
CA LEU A 195 -8.77 0.77 -25.17
C LEU A 195 -8.35 1.35 -26.54
N ILE A 196 -7.07 1.72 -26.68
CA ILE A 196 -6.52 2.21 -27.96
C ILE A 196 -6.62 1.12 -29.03
N ALA A 197 -6.30 -0.13 -28.68
CA ALA A 197 -6.38 -1.27 -29.59
C ALA A 197 -7.81 -1.63 -30.03
N GLY A 198 -8.83 -1.20 -29.28
CA GLY A 198 -10.22 -1.66 -29.46
C GLY A 198 -10.42 -3.16 -29.18
N ARG A 199 -9.42 -3.85 -28.60
CA ARG A 199 -9.43 -5.29 -28.33
C ARG A 199 -9.51 -5.56 -26.83
N LEU A 200 -10.72 -5.42 -26.29
CA LEU A 200 -11.03 -5.62 -24.86
C LEU A 200 -11.61 -7.02 -24.62
N ASP A 201 -10.86 -8.04 -25.03
CA ASP A 201 -11.19 -9.44 -24.79
C ASP A 201 -10.78 -9.88 -23.38
N SER A 202 -11.01 -11.13 -22.99
CA SER A 202 -10.57 -11.64 -21.68
C SER A 202 -9.06 -11.78 -21.56
N THR A 203 -8.30 -11.56 -22.63
CA THR A 203 -6.87 -11.82 -22.70
C THR A 203 -6.07 -10.75 -21.99
N TRP A 204 -6.46 -9.46 -22.12
CA TRP A 204 -5.80 -8.38 -21.37
C TRP A 204 -5.99 -8.55 -19.86
N ALA A 205 -7.17 -9.01 -19.41
CA ALA A 205 -7.43 -9.27 -17.99
C ALA A 205 -6.52 -10.37 -17.42
N ARG A 206 -6.18 -11.39 -18.23
CA ARG A 206 -5.23 -12.42 -17.84
C ARG A 206 -3.81 -11.88 -17.71
N TRP A 207 -3.40 -10.98 -18.62
CA TRP A 207 -2.08 -10.36 -18.58
C TRP A 207 -1.92 -9.37 -17.44
N SER A 208 -2.95 -8.57 -17.13
CA SER A 208 -2.88 -7.54 -16.09
C SER A 208 -2.93 -8.10 -14.67
N ARG A 209 -3.63 -9.23 -14.45
CA ARG A 209 -3.83 -9.83 -13.13
C ARG A 209 -2.56 -10.08 -12.29
N PRO A 210 -1.46 -10.68 -12.80
CA PRO A 210 -0.24 -10.83 -12.00
C PRO A 210 0.38 -9.49 -11.60
N TRP A 211 0.31 -8.47 -12.46
CA TRP A 211 0.79 -7.11 -12.16
C TRP A 211 -0.07 -6.44 -11.08
N THR A 212 -1.40 -6.59 -11.18
CA THR A 212 -2.32 -6.10 -10.15
C THR A 212 -2.06 -6.77 -8.79
N LEU A 213 -1.84 -8.09 -8.78
CA LEU A 213 -1.52 -8.82 -7.54
C LEU A 213 -0.20 -8.33 -6.94
N ALA A 214 0.84 -8.14 -7.76
CA ALA A 214 2.13 -7.68 -7.27
C ALA A 214 2.03 -6.27 -6.67
N ALA A 215 1.39 -5.32 -7.37
CA ALA A 215 1.15 -3.97 -6.86
C ALA A 215 0.33 -3.99 -5.56
N TRP A 216 -0.73 -4.80 -5.50
CA TRP A 216 -1.57 -4.92 -4.31
C TRP A 216 -0.83 -5.55 -3.11
N VAL A 217 0.05 -6.53 -3.33
CA VAL A 217 0.88 -7.13 -2.28
C VAL A 217 1.83 -6.07 -1.68
N PHE A 218 2.56 -5.35 -2.53
CA PHE A 218 3.46 -4.29 -2.07
C PHE A 218 2.70 -3.19 -1.34
N LEU A 219 1.54 -2.78 -1.84
CA LEU A 219 0.71 -1.78 -1.17
C LEU A 219 0.17 -2.27 0.19
N THR A 220 -0.27 -3.53 0.29
CA THR A 220 -0.74 -4.13 1.54
C THR A 220 0.37 -4.13 2.60
N LEU A 221 1.59 -4.54 2.22
CA LEU A 221 2.74 -4.53 3.11
C LEU A 221 3.20 -3.11 3.44
N GLY A 222 3.20 -2.21 2.46
CA GLY A 222 3.53 -0.79 2.66
C GLY A 222 2.63 -0.16 3.71
N ILE A 223 1.30 -0.29 3.57
CA ILE A 223 0.34 0.24 4.55
C ILE A 223 0.53 -0.40 5.93
N ALA A 224 0.70 -1.72 6.00
CA ALA A 224 0.91 -2.43 7.26
C ALA A 224 2.21 -1.98 7.97
N LEU A 225 3.31 -1.83 7.23
CA LEU A 225 4.57 -1.32 7.76
C LEU A 225 4.46 0.13 8.23
N GLY A 226 3.71 0.97 7.53
CA GLY A 226 3.47 2.36 7.94
C GLY A 226 2.67 2.45 9.23
N SER A 227 1.60 1.66 9.34
CA SER A 227 0.80 1.52 10.56
C SER A 227 1.63 0.99 11.74
N TRP A 228 2.49 -0.01 11.50
CA TRP A 228 3.39 -0.54 12.52
C TRP A 228 4.45 0.49 12.96
N TRP A 229 5.05 1.21 12.01
CA TRP A 229 6.02 2.25 12.31
C TRP A 229 5.41 3.40 13.12
N ALA A 230 4.25 3.92 12.68
CA ALA A 230 3.50 4.95 13.41
C ALA A 230 3.15 4.52 14.85
N TYR A 231 2.86 3.23 15.05
CA TYR A 231 2.60 2.66 16.36
C TYR A 231 3.82 2.71 17.30
N ASN A 232 5.05 2.52 16.79
CA ASN A 232 6.26 2.54 17.63
C ASN A 232 6.83 3.96 17.82
N GLU A 233 6.78 4.80 16.78
CA GLU A 233 7.50 6.08 16.74
C GLU A 233 6.71 7.25 17.37
N LEU A 234 5.38 7.26 17.28
CA LEU A 234 4.61 8.47 17.60
C LEU A 234 4.26 8.64 19.10
N GLY A 235 4.63 7.69 19.96
CA GLY A 235 4.48 7.83 21.42
C GLY A 235 3.04 7.77 21.98
N TRP A 236 1.99 7.85 21.16
CA TRP A 236 0.57 7.82 21.59
C TRP A 236 -0.09 6.44 21.51
N GLY A 237 0.62 5.43 20.99
CA GLY A 237 0.20 4.04 21.00
C GLY A 237 -0.96 3.67 20.06
N GLY A 238 -1.34 4.51 19.10
CA GLY A 238 -2.32 4.12 18.09
C GLY A 238 -1.70 3.56 16.82
N TRP A 239 -2.52 2.87 16.02
CA TRP A 239 -2.08 2.14 14.82
C TRP A 239 -2.66 2.71 13.52
N TRP A 240 -3.67 3.59 13.62
CA TRP A 240 -4.33 4.25 12.49
C TRP A 240 -5.05 5.51 13.00
N PHE A 241 -4.94 6.62 12.29
CA PHE A 241 -5.50 7.93 12.69
C PHE A 241 -6.54 8.49 11.71
N TRP A 242 -6.73 7.84 10.55
CA TRP A 242 -7.53 8.38 9.45
C TRP A 242 -7.00 9.72 8.92
N ASP A 243 -5.69 9.90 9.00
CA ASP A 243 -5.06 11.12 8.52
C ASP A 243 -5.01 11.16 6.98
N PRO A 244 -4.85 12.33 6.34
CA PRO A 244 -4.85 12.42 4.88
C PRO A 244 -3.81 11.56 4.17
N VAL A 245 -2.64 11.32 4.77
CA VAL A 245 -1.56 10.51 4.18
C VAL A 245 -1.90 9.02 4.24
N GLU A 246 -2.39 8.53 5.38
CA GLU A 246 -2.95 7.19 5.54
C GLU A 246 -4.11 6.97 4.55
N ASN A 247 -5.05 7.90 4.49
CA ASN A 247 -6.21 7.85 3.58
C ASN A 247 -5.80 7.81 2.11
N ALA A 248 -4.80 8.61 1.73
CA ALA A 248 -4.23 8.61 0.38
C ALA A 248 -3.72 7.23 -0.04
N SER A 249 -3.16 6.44 0.89
CA SER A 249 -2.70 5.07 0.62
C SER A 249 -3.82 4.05 0.60
N PHE A 250 -4.85 4.26 1.39
CA PHE A 250 -5.93 3.31 1.55
C PHE A 250 -6.90 3.29 0.35
N MET A 251 -7.17 4.44 -0.26
CA MET A 251 -8.03 4.55 -1.45
C MET A 251 -7.60 3.65 -2.62
N PRO A 252 -6.35 3.69 -3.13
CA PRO A 252 -5.91 2.79 -4.20
C PRO A 252 -5.88 1.33 -3.76
N TRP A 253 -5.71 1.03 -2.47
CA TRP A 253 -5.79 -0.35 -1.96
C TRP A 253 -7.22 -0.92 -2.04
N LEU A 254 -8.24 -0.13 -1.69
CA LEU A 254 -9.65 -0.50 -1.80
C LEU A 254 -10.05 -0.76 -3.26
N VAL A 255 -9.71 0.16 -4.16
CA VAL A 255 -9.97 0.03 -5.60
C VAL A 255 -9.15 -1.11 -6.21
N GLY A 256 -7.90 -1.29 -5.80
CA GLY A 256 -7.05 -2.40 -6.20
C GLY A 256 -7.63 -3.75 -5.79
N THR A 257 -8.18 -3.85 -4.58
CA THR A 257 -8.89 -5.05 -4.10
C THR A 257 -10.13 -5.33 -4.96
N ALA A 258 -10.92 -4.31 -5.28
CA ALA A 258 -12.06 -4.45 -6.19
C ALA A 258 -11.63 -4.87 -7.60
N LEU A 259 -10.50 -4.33 -8.09
CA LEU A 259 -9.93 -4.64 -9.39
C LEU A 259 -9.50 -6.11 -9.47
N LEU A 260 -8.85 -6.65 -8.44
CA LEU A 260 -8.46 -8.06 -8.38
C LEU A 260 -9.65 -9.01 -8.54
N HIS A 261 -10.76 -8.71 -7.86
CA HIS A 261 -11.98 -9.50 -7.93
C HIS A 261 -12.70 -9.31 -9.27
N SER A 262 -12.75 -8.08 -9.77
CA SER A 262 -13.29 -7.76 -11.11
C SER A 262 -12.54 -8.49 -12.22
N LEU A 263 -11.20 -8.50 -12.17
CA LEU A 263 -10.35 -9.23 -13.12
C LEU A 263 -10.62 -10.74 -13.11
N ALA A 264 -10.82 -11.33 -11.92
CA ALA A 264 -11.14 -12.76 -11.81
C ALA A 264 -12.47 -13.11 -12.50
N VAL A 265 -13.47 -12.22 -12.44
CA VAL A 265 -14.75 -12.40 -13.14
C VAL A 265 -14.58 -12.17 -14.65
N THR A 266 -13.91 -11.09 -15.06
CA THR A 266 -13.67 -10.77 -16.47
C THR A 266 -12.89 -11.87 -17.18
N GLU A 267 -11.88 -12.45 -16.53
CA GLU A 267 -11.09 -13.57 -17.04
C GLU A 267 -11.95 -14.84 -17.23
N LYS A 268 -12.73 -15.23 -16.23
CA LYS A 268 -13.49 -16.50 -16.24
C LYS A 268 -14.81 -16.44 -17.00
N ARG A 269 -15.48 -15.28 -16.97
CA ARG A 269 -16.88 -15.13 -17.37
C ARG A 269 -17.09 -14.13 -18.50
N LYS A 270 -16.06 -13.34 -18.85
CA LYS A 270 -16.13 -12.31 -19.89
C LYS A 270 -17.22 -11.24 -19.64
N VAL A 271 -17.63 -11.06 -18.39
CA VAL A 271 -18.52 -9.98 -17.92
C VAL A 271 -17.73 -8.94 -17.14
N PHE A 272 -18.33 -7.77 -16.87
CA PHE A 272 -17.71 -6.65 -16.13
C PHE A 272 -16.54 -5.94 -16.82
N LYS A 273 -16.35 -6.12 -18.14
CA LYS A 273 -15.26 -5.50 -18.89
C LYS A 273 -15.13 -3.99 -18.63
N SER A 274 -16.23 -3.25 -18.75
CA SER A 274 -16.26 -1.80 -18.52
C SER A 274 -15.85 -1.44 -17.09
N TRP A 275 -16.38 -2.16 -16.10
CA TRP A 275 -16.09 -1.96 -14.68
C TRP A 275 -14.63 -2.26 -14.35
N THR A 276 -14.06 -3.34 -14.89
CA THR A 276 -12.64 -3.69 -14.71
C THR A 276 -11.71 -2.61 -15.28
N VAL A 277 -12.03 -2.07 -16.46
CA VAL A 277 -11.24 -0.97 -17.06
C VAL A 277 -11.33 0.30 -16.20
N LEU A 278 -12.53 0.65 -15.74
CA LEU A 278 -12.73 1.82 -14.88
C LEU A 278 -11.94 1.69 -13.57
N LEU A 279 -11.97 0.53 -12.92
CA LEU A 279 -11.19 0.26 -11.70
C LEU A 279 -9.67 0.31 -11.95
N ALA A 280 -9.21 -0.17 -13.11
CA ALA A 280 -7.80 -0.09 -13.49
C ALA A 280 -7.33 1.36 -13.68
N ILE A 281 -8.17 2.20 -14.29
CA ILE A 281 -7.92 3.64 -14.41
C ILE A 281 -7.93 4.28 -13.01
N ALA A 282 -8.97 4.03 -12.23
CA ALA A 282 -9.15 4.62 -10.90
C ALA A 282 -8.01 4.27 -9.93
N ALA A 283 -7.48 3.04 -9.92
CA ALA A 283 -6.41 2.64 -9.00
C ALA A 283 -5.13 3.48 -9.17
N PHE A 284 -4.69 3.70 -10.41
CA PHE A 284 -3.51 4.55 -10.67
C PHE A 284 -3.83 6.04 -10.48
N SER A 285 -5.02 6.48 -10.91
CA SER A 285 -5.51 7.84 -10.70
C SER A 285 -5.53 8.23 -9.21
N LEU A 286 -5.98 7.34 -8.33
CA LEU A 286 -5.99 7.56 -6.88
C LEU A 286 -4.58 7.56 -6.29
N SER A 287 -3.65 6.79 -6.86
CA SER A 287 -2.23 6.82 -6.46
C SER A 287 -1.57 8.16 -6.81
N LEU A 288 -1.90 8.72 -7.99
CA LEU A 288 -1.48 10.08 -8.38
C LEU A 288 -2.15 11.16 -7.53
N LEU A 289 -3.44 11.01 -7.23
CA LEU A 289 -4.15 11.91 -6.33
C LEU A 289 -3.52 11.89 -4.94
N GLY A 290 -3.20 10.72 -4.39
CA GLY A 290 -2.49 10.61 -3.13
C GLY A 290 -1.16 11.36 -3.15
N THR A 291 -0.40 11.24 -4.24
CA THR A 291 0.86 11.99 -4.43
C THR A 291 0.63 13.50 -4.40
N PHE A 292 -0.42 13.98 -5.06
CA PHE A 292 -0.82 15.39 -5.01
C PHE A 292 -1.20 15.82 -3.58
N LEU A 293 -2.03 15.04 -2.88
CA LEU A 293 -2.49 15.37 -1.53
C LEU A 293 -1.35 15.48 -0.52
N VAL A 294 -0.39 14.55 -0.57
CA VAL A 294 0.71 14.53 0.40
C VAL A 294 1.76 15.60 0.12
N ARG A 295 1.98 15.99 -1.15
CA ARG A 295 3.09 16.86 -1.56
C ARG A 295 2.72 18.31 -1.84
N SER A 296 1.44 18.60 -2.11
CA SER A 296 0.98 19.94 -2.45
C SER A 296 0.98 20.92 -1.27
N GLY A 297 1.07 20.44 -0.03
CA GLY A 297 0.96 21.28 1.17
C GLY A 297 -0.44 21.83 1.42
N ILE A 298 -1.42 21.36 0.66
CA ILE A 298 -2.81 21.82 0.74
C ILE A 298 -3.52 21.24 1.98
N LEU A 299 -3.11 20.05 2.42
CA LEU A 299 -3.63 19.37 3.60
C LEU A 299 -2.62 19.40 4.74
N VAL A 300 -3.11 19.60 5.97
CA VAL A 300 -2.33 19.44 7.19
C VAL A 300 -2.33 17.96 7.57
N SER A 301 -1.16 17.37 7.75
CA SER A 301 -0.99 15.97 8.16
C SER A 301 0.27 15.83 9.02
N VAL A 302 0.20 14.97 10.04
CA VAL A 302 1.33 14.59 10.88
C VAL A 302 2.37 13.74 10.13
N HIS A 303 1.98 13.14 9.01
CA HIS A 303 2.83 12.32 8.14
C HIS A 303 3.29 13.08 6.88
N SER A 304 3.04 14.39 6.78
CA SER A 304 3.57 15.21 5.69
C SER A 304 4.90 15.83 6.11
N PHE A 305 5.99 15.25 5.60
CA PHE A 305 7.36 15.72 5.87
C PHE A 305 7.87 16.68 4.80
N ALA A 306 7.08 16.88 3.76
CA ALA A 306 7.47 17.59 2.57
C ALA A 306 6.21 18.23 1.95
N SER A 307 6.09 19.57 2.00
CA SER A 307 5.02 20.34 1.37
C SER A 307 5.54 21.53 0.54
N ASP A 308 5.10 21.68 -0.72
CA ASP A 308 5.35 22.88 -1.55
C ASP A 308 4.18 23.14 -2.53
N PRO A 309 3.43 24.26 -2.37
CA PRO A 309 2.30 24.60 -3.23
C PRO A 309 2.62 24.73 -4.72
N THR A 310 3.82 25.24 -5.05
CA THR A 310 4.22 25.44 -6.46
C THR A 310 4.39 24.11 -7.19
N ARG A 311 4.95 23.12 -6.48
CA ARG A 311 5.10 21.75 -6.98
C ARG A 311 3.76 21.03 -7.08
N GLY A 312 2.82 21.34 -6.17
CA GLY A 312 1.46 20.82 -6.19
C GLY A 312 0.72 21.12 -7.50
N LEU A 313 0.88 22.33 -8.07
CA LEU A 313 0.26 22.73 -9.33
C LEU A 313 0.71 21.87 -10.52
N PHE A 314 1.99 21.51 -10.59
CA PHE A 314 2.50 20.63 -11.65
C PHE A 314 1.85 19.24 -11.57
N ILE A 315 1.80 18.66 -10.36
CA ILE A 315 1.17 17.35 -10.15
C ILE A 315 -0.32 17.41 -10.48
N LEU A 316 -1.01 18.51 -10.13
CA LEU A 316 -2.41 18.73 -10.50
C LEU A 316 -2.59 18.74 -12.02
N GLY A 317 -1.73 19.45 -12.76
CA GLY A 317 -1.75 19.43 -14.23
C GLY A 317 -1.54 18.03 -14.82
N LEU A 318 -0.57 17.28 -14.28
CA LEU A 318 -0.34 15.88 -14.66
C LEU A 318 -1.55 15.00 -14.35
N LEU A 319 -2.19 15.20 -13.21
CA LEU A 319 -3.39 14.49 -12.77
C LEU A 319 -4.56 14.77 -13.71
N VAL A 320 -4.82 16.04 -14.06
CA VAL A 320 -5.85 16.40 -15.04
C VAL A 320 -5.59 15.75 -16.39
N LEU A 321 -4.34 15.73 -16.86
CA LEU A 321 -3.98 15.11 -18.14
C LEU A 321 -4.17 13.59 -18.12
N VAL A 322 -3.65 12.91 -17.10
CA VAL A 322 -3.70 11.44 -17.00
C VAL A 322 -5.13 10.96 -16.72
N ILE A 323 -5.82 11.54 -15.74
CA ILE A 323 -7.19 11.15 -15.39
C ILE A 323 -8.16 11.60 -16.48
N GLY A 324 -8.12 12.86 -16.89
CA GLY A 324 -9.01 13.41 -17.91
C GLY A 324 -8.84 12.69 -19.25
N GLY A 325 -7.60 12.49 -19.70
CA GLY A 325 -7.31 11.79 -20.96
C GLY A 325 -7.74 10.32 -20.94
N SER A 326 -7.51 9.61 -19.83
CA SER A 326 -7.91 8.20 -19.70
C SER A 326 -9.42 8.01 -19.59
N LEU A 327 -10.12 8.85 -18.83
CA LEU A 327 -11.58 8.81 -18.71
C LEU A 327 -12.27 9.25 -20.00
N LEU A 328 -11.73 10.23 -20.72
CA LEU A 328 -12.22 10.61 -22.04
C LEU A 328 -12.09 9.44 -23.02
N LEU A 329 -10.92 8.80 -23.08
CA LEU A 329 -10.71 7.62 -23.92
C LEU A 329 -11.67 6.47 -23.54
N TYR A 330 -11.86 6.24 -22.24
CA TYR A 330 -12.83 5.28 -21.74
C TYR A 330 -14.25 5.60 -22.22
N ALA A 331 -14.69 6.85 -22.09
CA ALA A 331 -16.01 7.29 -22.52
C ALA A 331 -16.22 7.10 -24.04
N LEU A 332 -15.23 7.47 -24.86
CA LEU A 332 -15.25 7.28 -26.31
C LEU A 332 -15.30 5.81 -26.73
N ARG A 333 -14.72 4.91 -25.92
CA ARG A 333 -14.68 3.46 -26.19
C ARG A 333 -15.77 2.68 -25.46
N ALA A 334 -16.57 3.31 -24.60
CA ALA A 334 -17.63 2.68 -23.80
C ALA A 334 -18.62 1.82 -24.62
N PRO A 335 -19.07 2.21 -25.83
CA PRO A 335 -19.96 1.37 -26.64
C PRO A 335 -19.36 0.00 -27.01
N GLN A 336 -18.03 -0.09 -27.11
CA GLN A 336 -17.29 -1.32 -27.44
C GLN A 336 -17.08 -2.23 -26.20
N LEU A 337 -17.36 -1.72 -24.99
CA LEU A 337 -17.14 -2.40 -23.71
C LEU A 337 -18.34 -3.26 -23.23
N ARG A 338 -19.33 -3.52 -24.10
CA ARG A 338 -20.52 -4.31 -23.75
C ARG A 338 -20.15 -5.74 -23.34
N SER A 339 -20.71 -6.16 -22.21
CA SER A 339 -20.57 -7.54 -21.70
C SER A 339 -21.72 -8.40 -22.23
N THR A 340 -21.44 -9.64 -22.64
CA THR A 340 -22.43 -10.54 -23.26
C THR A 340 -22.94 -11.66 -22.33
N GLY A 341 -22.44 -11.75 -21.10
CA GLY A 341 -22.81 -12.82 -20.16
C GLY A 341 -24.07 -12.53 -19.36
N ARG A 342 -24.89 -13.57 -19.17
CA ARG A 342 -26.09 -13.57 -18.29
C ARG A 342 -25.77 -14.31 -16.99
N TYR A 343 -26.30 -13.82 -15.88
CA TYR A 343 -26.23 -14.40 -14.54
C TYR A 343 -27.44 -13.95 -13.72
N GLU A 344 -27.84 -14.76 -12.74
CA GLU A 344 -28.97 -14.48 -11.87
C GLU A 344 -28.54 -13.68 -10.62
N LEU A 345 -29.53 -13.14 -9.89
CA LEU A 345 -29.30 -12.41 -8.64
C LEU A 345 -28.55 -13.26 -7.62
N LEU A 346 -28.94 -14.52 -7.43
CA LEU A 346 -28.21 -15.44 -6.56
C LEU A 346 -27.12 -16.16 -7.36
N SER A 347 -25.97 -15.50 -7.50
CA SER A 347 -24.81 -16.04 -8.21
C SER A 347 -23.50 -15.46 -7.66
N ARG A 348 -22.38 -16.15 -7.92
CA ARG A 348 -21.05 -15.65 -7.56
C ARG A 348 -20.73 -14.32 -8.25
N GLU A 349 -21.17 -14.13 -9.50
CA GLU A 349 -21.03 -12.86 -10.21
C GLU A 349 -21.66 -11.71 -9.43
N THR A 350 -22.89 -11.89 -8.93
CA THR A 350 -23.61 -10.87 -8.14
C THR A 350 -22.95 -10.58 -6.80
N MET A 351 -22.47 -11.61 -6.09
CA MET A 351 -21.74 -11.42 -4.82
C MET A 351 -20.46 -10.62 -5.03
N LEU A 352 -19.70 -10.91 -6.10
CA LEU A 352 -18.44 -10.22 -6.40
C LEU A 352 -18.67 -8.76 -6.84
N ILE A 353 -19.69 -8.48 -7.65
CA ILE A 353 -20.00 -7.09 -8.00
C ILE A 353 -20.55 -6.31 -6.80
N GLY A 354 -21.35 -6.95 -5.93
CA GLY A 354 -21.82 -6.33 -4.68
C GLY A 354 -20.65 -5.91 -3.78
N ASN A 355 -19.66 -6.78 -3.59
CA ASN A 355 -18.43 -6.43 -2.88
C ASN A 355 -17.63 -5.32 -3.57
N ASN A 356 -17.54 -5.34 -4.90
CA ASN A 356 -16.88 -4.26 -5.62
C ASN A 356 -17.60 -2.92 -5.43
N ILE A 357 -18.93 -2.90 -5.41
CA ILE A 357 -19.71 -1.68 -5.14
C ILE A 357 -19.42 -1.17 -3.73
N LEU A 358 -19.37 -2.04 -2.72
CA LEU A 358 -19.06 -1.66 -1.34
C LEU A 358 -17.62 -1.14 -1.20
N LEU A 359 -16.64 -1.76 -1.87
CA LEU A 359 -15.25 -1.27 -1.90
C LEU A 359 -15.14 0.09 -2.60
N SER A 360 -15.87 0.29 -3.70
CA SER A 360 -15.95 1.59 -4.37
C SER A 360 -16.64 2.64 -3.48
N ALA A 361 -17.70 2.26 -2.76
CA ALA A 361 -18.38 3.14 -1.81
C ALA A 361 -17.46 3.52 -0.64
N ALA A 362 -16.70 2.57 -0.08
CA ALA A 362 -15.68 2.84 0.93
C ALA A 362 -14.62 3.81 0.42
N THR A 363 -14.16 3.63 -0.83
CA THR A 363 -13.23 4.56 -1.46
C THR A 363 -13.83 5.96 -1.57
N LEU A 364 -15.10 6.08 -1.97
CA LEU A 364 -15.78 7.37 -2.06
C LEU A 364 -15.95 8.03 -0.69
N VAL A 365 -16.25 7.28 0.38
CA VAL A 365 -16.32 7.80 1.75
C VAL A 365 -14.97 8.37 2.18
N VAL A 366 -13.88 7.63 1.96
CA VAL A 366 -12.52 8.09 2.30
C VAL A 366 -12.14 9.33 1.47
N LEU A 367 -12.44 9.30 0.17
CA LEU A 367 -12.17 10.41 -0.75
C LEU A 367 -12.95 11.67 -0.34
N MET A 368 -14.25 11.57 -0.08
CA MET A 368 -15.06 12.70 0.36
C MET A 368 -14.59 13.21 1.72
N GLY A 369 -14.38 12.32 2.70
CA GLY A 369 -13.92 12.71 4.03
C GLY A 369 -12.57 13.44 4.01
N THR A 370 -11.68 13.07 3.07
CA THR A 370 -10.37 13.69 2.91
C THR A 370 -10.44 15.02 2.14
N LEU A 371 -11.27 15.10 1.08
CA LEU A 371 -11.34 16.28 0.21
C LEU A 371 -12.34 17.35 0.66
N LEU A 372 -13.37 16.99 1.42
CA LEU A 372 -14.42 17.94 1.82
C LEU A 372 -13.86 19.10 2.69
N PRO A 373 -12.97 18.87 3.68
CA PRO A 373 -12.32 19.95 4.41
C PRO A 373 -11.59 20.94 3.50
N LEU A 374 -10.93 20.43 2.46
CA LEU A 374 -10.24 21.25 1.46
C LEU A 374 -11.23 22.08 0.65
N VAL A 375 -12.26 21.45 0.09
CA VAL A 375 -13.27 22.16 -0.72
C VAL A 375 -13.94 23.26 0.09
N HIS A 376 -14.27 23.00 1.36
CA HIS A 376 -14.91 23.98 2.24
C HIS A 376 -14.01 25.19 2.51
N LYS A 377 -12.71 24.95 2.69
CA LYS A 377 -11.70 26.00 2.87
C LYS A 377 -11.57 26.87 1.61
N GLU A 378 -11.43 26.25 0.44
CA GLU A 378 -11.25 26.97 -0.84
C GLU A 378 -12.50 27.73 -1.29
N LEU A 379 -13.70 27.27 -0.90
CA LEU A 379 -14.96 27.99 -1.14
C LEU A 379 -15.19 29.15 -0.16
N GLY A 380 -14.29 29.39 0.80
CA GLY A 380 -14.44 30.44 1.81
C GLY A 380 -15.53 30.15 2.85
N LEU A 381 -15.98 28.89 2.96
CA LEU A 381 -17.03 28.48 3.91
C LEU A 381 -16.47 28.25 5.34
N GLY A 382 -15.15 28.30 5.50
CA GLY A 382 -14.43 28.07 6.76
C GLY A 382 -13.69 26.73 6.78
N SER A 383 -12.95 26.45 7.85
CA SER A 383 -12.26 25.17 8.03
C SER A 383 -13.12 24.19 8.83
N ILE A 384 -13.43 23.04 8.24
CA ILE A 384 -14.01 21.89 8.95
C ILE A 384 -12.94 20.81 9.13
N SER A 385 -13.11 19.94 10.12
CA SER A 385 -12.26 18.75 10.29
C SER A 385 -13.13 17.51 10.38
N ILE A 386 -12.76 16.47 9.65
CA ILE A 386 -13.42 15.17 9.67
C ILE A 386 -12.42 14.19 10.28
N GLY A 387 -12.67 13.79 11.52
CA GLY A 387 -11.81 12.88 12.28
C GLY A 387 -12.26 11.43 12.26
N ALA A 388 -11.50 10.58 12.96
CA ALA A 388 -11.73 9.14 13.09
C ALA A 388 -13.19 8.72 13.38
N PRO A 389 -13.98 9.39 14.25
CA PRO A 389 -15.35 8.95 14.54
C PRO A 389 -16.27 8.84 13.32
N PHE A 390 -16.11 9.75 12.34
CA PHE A 390 -16.88 9.70 11.10
C PHE A 390 -16.51 8.46 10.27
N PHE A 391 -15.21 8.23 10.07
CA PHE A 391 -14.72 7.12 9.26
C PHE A 391 -15.05 5.78 9.93
N ASP A 392 -14.82 5.63 11.23
CA ASP A 392 -15.14 4.42 11.98
C ASP A 392 -16.63 4.06 11.85
N GLN A 393 -17.52 5.04 12.01
CA GLN A 393 -18.95 4.83 11.87
C GLN A 393 -19.33 4.39 10.44
N MET A 394 -18.82 5.07 9.41
CA MET A 394 -19.11 4.71 8.02
C MET A 394 -18.54 3.33 7.66
N PHE A 395 -17.36 3.00 8.14
CA PHE A 395 -16.74 1.69 7.89
C PHE A 395 -17.48 0.56 8.60
N ILE A 396 -18.06 0.78 9.77
CA ILE A 396 -18.97 -0.22 10.38
C ILE A 396 -20.14 -0.52 9.44
N TYR A 397 -20.79 0.51 8.88
CA TYR A 397 -21.91 0.33 7.95
C TYR A 397 -21.53 -0.36 6.63
N LEU A 398 -20.28 -0.22 6.18
CA LEU A 398 -19.81 -0.81 4.92
C LEU A 398 -19.21 -2.22 5.12
N VAL A 399 -18.46 -2.44 6.19
CA VAL A 399 -17.76 -3.71 6.45
C VAL A 399 -18.75 -4.82 6.78
N ILE A 400 -19.83 -4.55 7.52
CA ILE A 400 -20.84 -5.57 7.86
C ILE A 400 -21.43 -6.22 6.58
N PRO A 401 -22.08 -5.48 5.65
CA PRO A 401 -22.61 -6.08 4.43
C PRO A 401 -21.50 -6.64 3.52
N PHE A 402 -20.31 -6.04 3.53
CA PHE A 402 -19.16 -6.55 2.79
C PHE A 402 -18.75 -7.95 3.25
N VAL A 403 -18.64 -8.18 4.57
CA VAL A 403 -18.30 -9.50 5.13
C VAL A 403 -19.35 -10.54 4.81
N LEU A 404 -20.64 -10.17 4.84
CA LEU A 404 -21.73 -11.08 4.47
C LEU A 404 -21.59 -11.57 3.02
N LEU A 405 -21.37 -10.65 2.07
CA LEU A 405 -21.14 -10.97 0.67
C LEU A 405 -19.82 -11.71 0.43
N LEU A 406 -18.75 -11.33 1.14
CA LEU A 406 -17.43 -11.96 1.09
C LEU A 406 -17.50 -13.43 1.49
N ALA A 407 -18.25 -13.78 2.53
CA ALA A 407 -18.43 -15.17 2.94
C ALA A 407 -19.31 -15.98 1.96
N MET A 408 -20.33 -15.35 1.37
CA MET A 408 -21.21 -16.00 0.40
C MET A 408 -20.54 -16.24 -0.96
N GLY A 409 -19.65 -15.34 -1.39
CA GLY A 409 -19.07 -15.37 -2.73
C GLY A 409 -18.29 -16.66 -3.07
N PRO A 410 -17.29 -17.06 -2.28
CA PRO A 410 -16.47 -18.23 -2.53
C PRO A 410 -17.26 -19.55 -2.58
N ILE A 411 -18.31 -19.72 -1.76
CA ILE A 411 -19.16 -20.92 -1.72
C ILE A 411 -20.21 -20.95 -2.85
N SER A 412 -20.68 -19.78 -3.32
CA SER A 412 -21.71 -19.66 -4.36
C SER A 412 -21.23 -20.13 -5.73
N ARG A 413 -22.10 -20.75 -6.55
CA ARG A 413 -21.78 -21.16 -7.94
C ARG A 413 -21.86 -19.98 -8.91
N TRP A 414 -21.17 -20.11 -10.05
CA TRP A 414 -21.29 -19.18 -11.18
C TRP A 414 -22.63 -19.35 -11.90
N LYS A 415 -23.13 -18.31 -12.57
CA LYS A 415 -24.45 -18.23 -13.26
C LYS A 415 -25.65 -18.26 -12.33
N HIS A 416 -25.79 -19.33 -11.57
CA HIS A 416 -26.94 -19.62 -10.73
C HIS A 416 -26.51 -20.44 -9.52
N GLN A 417 -26.97 -20.03 -8.33
CA GLN A 417 -26.79 -20.75 -7.08
C GLN A 417 -28.17 -21.06 -6.49
N PRO A 418 -28.53 -22.35 -6.28
CA PRO A 418 -29.80 -22.69 -5.66
C PRO A 418 -29.79 -22.33 -4.16
N TRP A 419 -30.84 -21.64 -3.71
CA TRP A 419 -30.98 -21.19 -2.32
C TRP A 419 -30.88 -22.32 -1.29
N PRO A 420 -31.56 -23.49 -1.43
CA PRO A 420 -31.49 -24.54 -0.42
C PRO A 420 -30.06 -25.06 -0.16
N ALA A 421 -29.22 -25.11 -1.19
CA ALA A 421 -27.84 -25.56 -1.07
C ALA A 421 -26.96 -24.55 -0.34
N LEU A 422 -27.22 -23.25 -0.51
CA LEU A 422 -26.49 -22.19 0.15
C LEU A 422 -26.97 -21.97 1.60
N ARG A 423 -28.29 -22.04 1.83
CA ARG A 423 -28.94 -21.77 3.11
C ARG A 423 -28.33 -22.57 4.26
N ASN A 424 -28.19 -23.88 4.09
CA ASN A 424 -27.70 -24.74 5.17
C ASN A 424 -26.22 -24.46 5.51
N GLN A 425 -25.40 -24.12 4.51
CA GLN A 425 -24.01 -23.70 4.72
C GLN A 425 -23.93 -22.38 5.50
N LEU A 426 -24.75 -21.40 5.11
CA LEU A 426 -24.82 -20.11 5.78
C LEU A 426 -25.35 -20.21 7.21
N LEU A 427 -26.43 -20.97 7.43
CA LEU A 427 -26.99 -21.16 8.78
C LEU A 427 -25.99 -21.86 9.70
N THR A 428 -25.28 -22.88 9.22
CA THR A 428 -24.26 -23.55 10.02
C THR A 428 -23.07 -22.63 10.35
N ALA A 429 -22.59 -21.86 9.38
CA ALA A 429 -21.57 -20.84 9.64
C ALA A 429 -22.08 -19.77 10.62
N PHE A 430 -23.36 -19.37 10.52
CA PHE A 430 -23.99 -18.41 11.44
C PHE A 430 -24.01 -18.92 12.85
N SER A 431 -24.59 -20.10 13.06
CA SER A 431 -24.80 -20.65 14.38
C SER A 431 -23.48 -20.87 15.10
N LEU A 432 -22.45 -21.32 14.39
CA LEU A 432 -21.11 -21.48 14.96
C LEU A 432 -20.45 -20.13 15.31
N SER A 433 -20.59 -19.13 14.44
CA SER A 433 -20.04 -17.79 14.68
C SER A 433 -20.75 -17.09 15.84
N LEU A 434 -22.08 -17.22 15.89
CA LEU A 434 -22.91 -16.71 16.97
C LEU A 434 -22.59 -17.43 18.29
N ALA A 435 -22.39 -18.74 18.28
CA ALA A 435 -21.98 -19.49 19.46
C ALA A 435 -20.62 -19.04 19.98
N CYS A 436 -19.62 -18.86 19.11
CA CYS A 436 -18.30 -18.35 19.50
C CYS A 436 -18.38 -16.92 20.08
N ALA A 437 -19.16 -16.04 19.43
CA ALA A 437 -19.36 -14.69 19.90
C ALA A 437 -20.11 -14.65 21.24
N ALA A 438 -21.14 -15.47 21.42
CA ALA A 438 -21.92 -15.57 22.66
C ALA A 438 -21.09 -16.14 23.82
N LEU A 439 -20.30 -17.20 23.57
CA LEU A 439 -19.42 -17.79 24.58
C LEU A 439 -18.42 -16.78 25.12
N LEU A 440 -17.87 -15.93 24.25
CA LEU A 440 -16.98 -14.85 24.69
C LEU A 440 -17.75 -13.74 25.39
N HIS A 441 -18.86 -13.27 24.82
CA HIS A 441 -19.64 -12.17 25.38
C HIS A 441 -20.15 -12.46 26.79
N PHE A 442 -20.70 -13.66 27.03
CA PHE A 442 -21.19 -14.07 28.35
C PHE A 442 -20.10 -14.66 29.25
N GLY A 443 -18.95 -15.02 28.69
CA GLY A 443 -17.80 -15.54 29.43
C GLY A 443 -16.85 -14.46 29.96
N THR A 444 -17.04 -13.20 29.57
CA THR A 444 -16.22 -12.07 30.01
C THR A 444 -17.08 -10.95 30.58
N ASP A 445 -16.84 -10.59 31.84
CA ASP A 445 -17.50 -9.42 32.44
C ASP A 445 -17.10 -8.14 31.70
N GLY A 446 -18.09 -7.29 31.38
CA GLY A 446 -17.87 -6.03 30.66
C GLY A 446 -17.60 -6.19 29.15
N ALA A 447 -18.10 -7.26 28.51
CA ALA A 447 -17.90 -7.50 27.09
C ALA A 447 -18.40 -6.35 26.19
N SER A 448 -17.53 -5.88 25.30
CA SER A 448 -17.89 -4.86 24.31
C SER A 448 -18.72 -5.45 23.17
N TYR A 449 -19.78 -4.74 22.79
CA TYR A 449 -20.61 -5.10 21.64
C TYR A 449 -19.81 -5.08 20.32
N MET A 450 -18.86 -4.15 20.19
CA MET A 450 -17.99 -4.04 19.01
C MET A 450 -17.01 -5.21 18.91
N ALA A 451 -16.41 -5.62 20.03
CA ALA A 451 -15.57 -6.81 20.07
C ALA A 451 -16.37 -8.07 19.69
N THR A 452 -17.58 -8.20 20.24
CA THR A 452 -18.48 -9.33 19.98
C THR A 452 -18.87 -9.40 18.49
N LEU A 453 -19.20 -8.25 17.88
CA LEU A 453 -19.48 -8.17 16.45
C LEU A 453 -18.23 -8.53 15.61
N GLY A 454 -17.07 -8.00 15.96
CA GLY A 454 -15.81 -8.29 15.28
C GLY A 454 -15.45 -9.78 15.30
N ILE A 455 -15.65 -10.45 16.44
CA ILE A 455 -15.51 -11.91 16.58
C ILE A 455 -16.51 -12.62 15.67
N LEU A 456 -17.79 -12.26 15.74
CA LEU A 456 -18.83 -12.88 14.92
C LEU A 456 -18.48 -12.82 13.43
N LEU A 457 -18.11 -11.64 12.94
CA LEU A 457 -17.73 -11.43 11.54
C LEU A 457 -16.47 -12.20 11.16
N SER A 458 -15.44 -12.19 12.00
CA SER A 458 -14.17 -12.88 11.72
C SER A 458 -14.36 -14.39 11.68
N VAL A 459 -15.05 -14.95 12.67
CA VAL A 459 -15.35 -16.39 12.77
C VAL A 459 -16.26 -16.84 11.61
N TRP A 460 -17.17 -15.98 11.17
CA TRP A 460 -18.01 -16.22 10.00
C TRP A 460 -17.19 -16.37 8.72
N ILE A 461 -16.20 -15.52 8.50
CA ILE A 461 -15.26 -15.63 7.36
C ILE A 461 -14.48 -16.94 7.45
N VAL A 462 -13.98 -17.29 8.64
CA VAL A 462 -13.21 -18.52 8.85
C VAL A 462 -14.05 -19.75 8.50
N PHE A 463 -15.26 -19.89 9.07
CA PHE A 463 -16.11 -21.05 8.81
C PHE A 463 -16.59 -21.12 7.37
N SER A 464 -16.98 -20.00 6.75
CA SER A 464 -17.37 -20.00 5.33
C SER A 464 -16.20 -20.36 4.41
N THR A 465 -14.98 -19.93 4.73
CA THR A 465 -13.76 -20.33 4.00
C THR A 465 -13.47 -21.82 4.17
N VAL A 466 -13.59 -22.37 5.38
CA VAL A 466 -13.44 -23.81 5.63
C VAL A 466 -14.49 -24.63 4.87
N GLN A 467 -15.73 -24.16 4.85
CA GLN A 467 -16.81 -24.79 4.08
C GLN A 467 -16.51 -24.76 2.57
N GLU A 468 -15.94 -23.67 2.06
CA GLU A 468 -15.54 -23.57 0.66
C GLU A 468 -14.44 -24.57 0.29
N VAL A 469 -13.40 -24.69 1.11
CA VAL A 469 -12.33 -25.69 0.94
C VAL A 469 -12.91 -27.11 0.98
N ARG A 470 -13.84 -27.37 1.91
CA ARG A 470 -14.55 -28.65 2.00
C ARG A 470 -15.38 -28.94 0.74
N GLN A 471 -16.07 -27.93 0.21
CA GLN A 471 -16.86 -28.04 -1.02
C GLN A 471 -15.96 -28.30 -2.24
N ARG A 472 -14.75 -27.74 -2.30
CA ARG A 472 -13.80 -27.94 -3.40
C ARG A 472 -13.09 -29.28 -3.37
N SER A 473 -12.94 -29.87 -2.18
CA SER A 473 -12.34 -31.18 -1.97
C SER A 473 -13.36 -32.32 -1.96
N ASP A 474 -14.65 -32.03 -2.23
CA ASP A 474 -15.78 -32.96 -2.05
C ASP A 474 -15.79 -33.62 -0.66
N GLY A 475 -15.32 -32.90 0.36
CA GLY A 475 -15.19 -33.39 1.73
C GLY A 475 -14.06 -34.41 1.96
N LYS A 476 -13.23 -34.71 0.95
CA LYS A 476 -12.15 -35.71 1.05
C LYS A 476 -10.81 -35.06 1.37
N VAL A 477 -10.21 -35.42 2.51
CA VAL A 477 -8.90 -34.89 2.95
C VAL A 477 -7.81 -35.08 1.90
N ALA A 478 -7.77 -36.22 1.22
CA ALA A 478 -6.79 -36.48 0.16
C ALA A 478 -6.85 -35.45 -0.99
N ARG A 479 -8.03 -34.90 -1.31
CA ARG A 479 -8.23 -33.90 -2.38
C ARG A 479 -7.82 -32.49 -1.97
N ILE A 480 -7.66 -32.21 -0.68
CA ILE A 480 -7.19 -30.91 -0.18
C ILE A 480 -5.78 -30.62 -0.70
N SER A 481 -4.91 -31.64 -0.73
CA SER A 481 -3.55 -31.55 -1.28
C SER A 481 -3.51 -31.27 -2.79
N GLN A 482 -4.62 -31.47 -3.51
CA GLN A 482 -4.72 -31.30 -4.96
C GLN A 482 -5.22 -29.89 -5.37
N LEU A 483 -5.61 -29.06 -4.40
CA LEU A 483 -6.06 -27.69 -4.65
C LEU A 483 -4.93 -26.83 -5.20
N THR A 484 -5.24 -25.91 -6.11
CA THR A 484 -4.20 -25.10 -6.78
C THR A 484 -3.59 -24.08 -5.83
N VAL A 485 -2.36 -23.64 -6.15
CA VAL A 485 -1.67 -22.61 -5.36
C VAL A 485 -2.46 -21.30 -5.32
N SER A 486 -3.10 -20.90 -6.44
CA SER A 486 -4.00 -19.74 -6.44
C SER A 486 -5.26 -19.92 -5.60
N HIS A 487 -5.68 -21.15 -5.32
CA HIS A 487 -6.81 -21.38 -4.43
C HIS A 487 -6.41 -21.15 -2.98
N TRP A 488 -5.25 -21.71 -2.56
CA TRP A 488 -4.67 -21.40 -1.25
C TRP A 488 -4.35 -19.92 -1.07
N GLY A 489 -3.94 -19.24 -2.14
CA GLY A 489 -3.77 -17.79 -2.14
C GLY A 489 -5.05 -17.02 -1.81
N MET A 490 -6.18 -17.46 -2.36
CA MET A 490 -7.51 -16.91 -2.03
C MET A 490 -7.91 -17.20 -0.57
N VAL A 491 -7.68 -18.42 -0.09
CA VAL A 491 -7.97 -18.82 1.30
C VAL A 491 -7.15 -17.96 2.29
N MET A 492 -5.84 -17.84 2.07
CA MET A 492 -4.97 -17.03 2.93
C MET A 492 -5.34 -15.55 2.91
N GLY A 493 -5.74 -15.02 1.75
CA GLY A 493 -6.26 -13.65 1.63
C GLY A 493 -7.46 -13.40 2.56
N HIS A 494 -8.48 -14.24 2.49
CA HIS A 494 -9.69 -14.06 3.30
C HIS A 494 -9.45 -14.35 4.79
N LEU A 495 -8.64 -15.35 5.14
CA LEU A 495 -8.27 -15.62 6.54
C LEU A 495 -7.41 -14.49 7.13
N GLY A 496 -6.53 -13.88 6.33
CA GLY A 496 -5.78 -12.70 6.74
C GLY A 496 -6.69 -11.50 7.03
N PHE A 497 -7.70 -11.27 6.18
CA PHE A 497 -8.71 -10.24 6.43
C PHE A 497 -9.54 -10.52 7.69
N ALA A 498 -9.88 -11.78 7.96
CA ALA A 498 -10.56 -12.18 9.20
C ALA A 498 -9.70 -11.92 10.44
N ALA A 499 -8.40 -12.25 10.40
CA ALA A 499 -7.48 -11.95 11.49
C ALA A 499 -7.35 -10.44 11.74
N MET A 500 -7.31 -9.65 10.67
CA MET A 500 -7.26 -8.19 10.74
C MET A 500 -8.52 -7.60 11.41
N ILE A 501 -9.73 -8.02 11.01
CA ILE A 501 -10.99 -7.57 11.64
C ILE A 501 -10.99 -7.90 13.14
N LEU A 502 -10.56 -9.11 13.50
CA LEU A 502 -10.48 -9.51 14.91
C LEU A 502 -9.48 -8.62 15.68
N GLY A 503 -8.29 -8.38 15.13
CA GLY A 503 -7.29 -7.50 15.72
C GLY A 503 -7.83 -6.08 15.96
N VAL A 504 -8.44 -5.47 14.94
CA VAL A 504 -9.06 -4.14 15.03
C VAL A 504 -10.16 -4.11 16.09
N ALA A 505 -11.09 -5.06 16.06
CA ALA A 505 -12.21 -5.07 17.00
C ALA A 505 -11.75 -5.24 18.46
N MET A 506 -10.74 -6.07 18.69
CA MET A 506 -10.21 -6.33 20.03
C MET A 506 -9.39 -5.15 20.57
N VAL A 507 -8.47 -4.60 19.78
CA VAL A 507 -7.64 -3.48 20.25
C VAL A 507 -8.48 -2.23 20.49
N THR A 508 -9.44 -1.92 19.61
CA THR A 508 -10.31 -0.75 19.76
C THR A 508 -11.25 -0.89 20.95
N SER A 509 -11.70 -2.10 21.27
CA SER A 509 -12.66 -2.33 22.36
C SER A 509 -12.03 -2.48 23.74
N TYR A 510 -10.80 -3.00 23.82
CA TYR A 510 -10.21 -3.47 25.07
C TYR A 510 -8.81 -2.89 25.34
N SER A 511 -8.31 -1.97 24.51
CA SER A 511 -7.11 -1.19 24.85
C SER A 511 -7.36 -0.41 26.14
N GLN A 512 -6.46 -0.56 27.11
CA GLN A 512 -6.47 0.23 28.34
C GLN A 512 -5.24 1.12 28.37
N GLU A 513 -5.42 2.36 28.78
CA GLU A 513 -4.37 3.37 28.90
C GLU A 513 -4.40 4.03 30.28
N ARG A 514 -3.22 4.39 30.77
CA ARG A 514 -3.04 5.19 31.97
C ARG A 514 -1.91 6.18 31.76
N ASP A 515 -2.25 7.46 31.85
CA ASP A 515 -1.29 8.56 31.94
C ASP A 515 -1.06 8.84 33.42
N VAL A 516 0.17 8.60 33.87
CA VAL A 516 0.54 8.67 35.28
C VAL A 516 1.81 9.48 35.48
N ARG A 517 1.90 10.13 36.63
CA ARG A 517 3.16 10.61 37.17
C ARG A 517 3.76 9.50 38.02
N MET A 518 5.04 9.19 37.80
CA MET A 518 5.74 8.20 38.61
C MET A 518 7.09 8.72 39.13
N ALA A 519 7.38 8.44 40.39
CA ALA A 519 8.70 8.54 40.98
C ALA A 519 9.43 7.19 40.89
N ALA A 520 10.77 7.21 40.89
CA ALA A 520 11.57 5.98 40.86
C ALA A 520 11.23 5.08 42.07
N GLY A 521 10.97 3.80 41.80
CA GLY A 521 10.51 2.80 42.75
C GLY A 521 8.98 2.66 42.84
N GLU A 522 8.20 3.55 42.23
CA GLU A 522 6.74 3.44 42.22
C GLU A 522 6.24 2.35 41.27
N THR A 523 5.06 1.82 41.60
CA THR A 523 4.43 0.72 40.86
C THR A 523 3.05 1.11 40.35
N LEU A 524 2.74 0.76 39.11
CA LEU A 524 1.40 0.88 38.52
C LEU A 524 0.84 -0.51 38.21
N ASN A 525 -0.37 -0.80 38.71
CA ASN A 525 -1.11 -1.99 38.34
C ASN A 525 -2.11 -1.68 37.21
N LEU A 526 -1.97 -2.37 36.08
CA LEU A 526 -2.85 -2.22 34.91
C LEU A 526 -3.14 -3.58 34.28
N ASN A 527 -4.42 -3.96 34.20
CA ASN A 527 -4.89 -5.21 33.59
C ASN A 527 -4.16 -6.48 34.08
N GLY A 528 -3.86 -6.55 35.38
CA GLY A 528 -3.15 -7.66 36.02
C GLY A 528 -1.63 -7.70 35.75
N TYR A 529 -1.07 -6.64 35.17
CA TYR A 529 0.37 -6.40 35.08
C TYR A 529 0.78 -5.32 36.05
N GLU A 530 1.91 -5.55 36.72
CA GLU A 530 2.53 -4.60 37.63
C GLU A 530 3.76 -4.00 36.94
N PHE A 531 3.72 -2.70 36.69
CA PHE A 531 4.81 -1.93 36.09
C PHE A 531 5.57 -1.23 37.20
N VAL A 532 6.83 -1.62 37.40
CA VAL A 532 7.72 -1.04 38.41
C VAL A 532 8.65 -0.07 37.69
N PHE A 533 8.53 1.22 37.99
CA PHE A 533 9.37 2.25 37.40
C PHE A 533 10.70 2.31 38.14
N LEU A 534 11.79 1.91 37.49
CA LEU A 534 13.11 1.85 38.12
C LEU A 534 13.79 3.22 38.18
N GLY A 535 13.40 4.12 37.28
CA GLY A 535 13.94 5.47 37.17
C GLY A 535 14.30 5.82 35.74
N VAL A 536 14.99 6.94 35.58
CA VAL A 536 15.47 7.47 34.30
C VAL A 536 16.98 7.61 34.34
N GLU A 537 17.65 7.19 33.28
CA GLU A 537 19.07 7.39 33.06
C GLU A 537 19.28 8.35 31.88
N GLU A 538 20.42 9.05 31.86
CA GLU A 538 20.84 9.82 30.70
C GLU A 538 21.26 8.88 29.56
N LEU A 539 20.88 9.25 28.34
CA LEU A 539 21.16 8.51 27.12
C LEU A 539 21.99 9.39 26.18
N GLN A 540 23.13 8.87 25.73
CA GLN A 540 23.94 9.51 24.69
C GLN A 540 23.93 8.62 23.43
N GLY A 541 23.26 9.10 22.39
CA GLY A 541 23.17 8.43 21.09
C GLY A 541 24.24 8.92 20.10
N PRO A 542 24.21 8.40 18.86
CA PRO A 542 25.19 8.77 17.83
C PRO A 542 25.13 10.25 17.41
N ASN A 543 23.93 10.83 17.37
CA ASN A 543 23.65 12.21 16.96
C ASN A 543 22.51 12.85 17.79
N TYR A 544 22.16 12.24 18.92
CA TYR A 544 21.14 12.71 19.85
C TYR A 544 21.59 12.48 21.29
N GLU A 545 21.00 13.21 22.21
CA GLU A 545 21.13 13.00 23.66
C GLU A 545 19.73 12.88 24.25
N GLY A 546 19.58 12.41 25.49
CA GLY A 546 18.25 12.30 26.06
C GLY A 546 18.17 11.45 27.31
N HIS A 547 17.04 10.79 27.46
CA HIS A 547 16.67 10.06 28.66
C HIS A 547 16.08 8.70 28.32
N VAL A 548 16.39 7.68 29.12
CA VAL A 548 15.80 6.35 29.03
C VAL A 548 15.10 6.00 30.34
N ALA A 549 13.79 5.78 30.27
CA ALA A 549 12.98 5.30 31.37
C ALA A 549 12.98 3.77 31.40
N LYS A 550 13.42 3.21 32.53
CA LYS A 550 13.49 1.76 32.73
C LYS A 550 12.33 1.26 33.57
N LEU A 551 11.59 0.29 33.05
CA LEU A 551 10.45 -0.33 33.71
C LEU A 551 10.58 -1.85 33.73
N ASP A 552 10.38 -2.44 34.90
CA ASP A 552 10.17 -3.88 35.02
C ASP A 552 8.70 -4.20 35.01
N VAL A 553 8.31 -5.23 34.25
CA VAL A 553 6.92 -5.69 34.24
C VAL A 553 6.80 -7.05 34.89
N LEU A 554 5.97 -7.14 35.92
CA LEU A 554 5.66 -8.37 36.63
C LEU A 554 4.23 -8.81 36.34
N ARG A 555 4.01 -10.12 36.38
CA ARG A 555 2.68 -10.73 36.38
C ARG A 555 2.65 -11.84 37.43
N LYS A 556 1.72 -11.76 38.37
CA LYS A 556 1.63 -12.69 39.51
C LYS A 556 2.98 -12.82 40.27
N GLY A 557 3.66 -11.69 40.50
CA GLY A 557 4.94 -11.63 41.21
C GLY A 557 6.17 -12.12 40.43
N LYS A 558 6.03 -12.57 39.17
CA LYS A 558 7.16 -12.96 38.31
C LYS A 558 7.44 -11.88 37.28
N LYS A 559 8.68 -11.42 37.18
CA LYS A 559 9.16 -10.55 36.10
C LYS A 559 9.01 -11.26 34.75
N ILE A 560 8.29 -10.63 33.82
CA ILE A 560 8.02 -11.15 32.48
C ILE A 560 8.71 -10.33 31.37
N SER A 561 9.02 -9.06 31.64
CA SER A 561 9.65 -8.17 30.66
C SER A 561 10.40 -7.02 31.34
N HIS A 562 11.30 -6.40 30.59
CA HIS A 562 11.98 -5.16 30.91
C HIS A 562 11.80 -4.21 29.72
N LEU A 563 11.33 -3.00 30.00
CA LEU A 563 10.96 -2.00 29.00
C LEU A 563 11.83 -0.76 29.17
N GLU A 564 12.41 -0.30 28.06
CA GLU A 564 13.24 0.89 27.98
C GLU A 564 12.58 1.88 27.01
N ALA A 565 11.92 2.91 27.56
CA ALA A 565 11.25 3.94 26.76
C ALA A 565 12.15 5.17 26.71
N GLU A 566 12.44 5.67 25.52
CA GLU A 566 13.42 6.75 25.36
C GLU A 566 12.74 8.06 24.99
N LYS A 567 13.44 9.13 25.34
CA LYS A 567 13.11 10.48 24.92
C LYS A 567 14.37 11.17 24.44
N ARG A 568 14.45 11.39 23.12
CA ARG A 568 15.65 11.81 22.39
C ARG A 568 15.55 13.28 21.98
N PHE A 569 16.53 14.08 22.35
CA PHE A 569 16.77 15.43 21.88
C PHE A 569 17.78 15.42 20.74
N TYR A 570 17.40 16.00 19.59
CA TYR A 570 18.28 16.16 18.43
C TYR A 570 18.83 17.59 18.37
N PRO A 571 20.13 17.82 18.67
CA PRO A 571 20.67 19.17 18.85
C PRO A 571 20.59 20.06 17.61
N VAL A 572 20.74 19.48 16.41
CA VAL A 572 20.73 20.21 15.13
C VAL A 572 19.32 20.71 14.78
N GLN A 573 18.29 19.87 14.96
CA GLN A 573 16.88 20.23 14.69
C GLN A 573 16.19 20.91 15.89
N ARG A 574 16.79 20.82 17.08
CA ARG A 574 16.24 21.32 18.35
C ARG A 574 14.84 20.79 18.64
N SER A 575 14.65 19.50 18.40
CA SER A 575 13.36 18.83 18.57
C SER A 575 13.51 17.60 19.47
N MET A 576 12.48 17.35 20.27
CA MET A 576 12.34 16.17 21.12
C MET A 576 11.51 15.10 20.39
N MET A 577 11.97 13.86 20.41
CA MET A 577 11.25 12.68 19.93
C MET A 577 11.05 11.68 21.06
N THR A 578 9.98 10.91 21.00
CA THR A 578 9.67 9.86 21.97
C THR A 578 9.74 8.51 21.27
N GLU A 579 10.51 7.59 21.83
CA GLU A 579 10.66 6.24 21.32
C GLU A 579 10.01 5.30 22.33
N ALA A 580 8.93 4.63 21.91
CA ALA A 580 8.16 3.82 22.83
C ALA A 580 8.79 2.46 23.08
N ALA A 581 8.72 1.99 24.32
CA ALA A 581 9.06 0.63 24.68
C ALA A 581 7.88 -0.29 24.43
N VAL A 582 8.08 -1.37 23.68
CA VAL A 582 7.01 -2.34 23.38
C VAL A 582 7.45 -3.76 23.73
N ASP A 583 6.78 -4.39 24.71
CA ASP A 583 6.87 -5.84 24.94
C ASP A 583 5.86 -6.52 24.03
N VAL A 584 6.37 -7.13 22.98
CA VAL A 584 5.56 -7.57 21.85
C VAL A 584 5.09 -9.02 22.06
N GLY A 585 3.78 -9.27 22.01
CA GLY A 585 3.19 -10.59 22.27
C GLY A 585 2.13 -11.00 21.25
N LEU A 586 1.80 -12.29 21.18
CA LEU A 586 0.81 -12.78 20.20
C LEU A 586 -0.62 -12.29 20.50
N THR A 587 -0.98 -12.19 21.77
CA THR A 587 -2.34 -11.83 22.22
C THR A 587 -2.43 -10.43 22.81
N ARG A 588 -1.29 -9.82 23.14
CA ARG A 588 -1.21 -8.49 23.76
C ARG A 588 0.18 -7.90 23.56
N ASP A 589 0.22 -6.57 23.47
CA ASP A 589 1.44 -5.78 23.60
C ASP A 589 1.36 -4.94 24.89
N LEU A 590 2.49 -4.82 25.59
CA LEU A 590 2.66 -3.78 26.61
C LEU A 590 3.42 -2.64 25.99
N TYR A 591 2.94 -1.43 26.20
CA TYR A 591 3.50 -0.26 25.56
C TYR A 591 3.71 0.81 26.61
N VAL A 592 4.89 1.42 26.61
CA VAL A 592 5.25 2.51 27.51
C VAL A 592 5.89 3.63 26.69
N ALA A 593 5.43 4.86 26.92
CA ALA A 593 6.03 6.06 26.35
C ALA A 593 6.42 7.04 27.45
N LEU A 594 7.60 7.63 27.32
CA LEU A 594 8.15 8.62 28.25
C LEU A 594 7.67 10.03 27.88
N GLY A 595 7.00 10.68 28.83
CA GLY A 595 6.53 12.05 28.75
C GLY A 595 7.57 13.06 29.22
N GLU A 596 7.13 14.21 29.73
CA GLU A 596 8.03 15.24 30.28
C GLU A 596 8.41 14.95 31.75
N GLN A 597 9.56 15.47 32.15
CA GLN A 597 9.91 15.59 33.56
C GLN A 597 9.08 16.71 34.20
N LEU A 598 8.56 16.46 35.39
CA LEU A 598 7.80 17.42 36.18
C LEU A 598 8.71 18.19 37.14
N ASN A 599 8.22 19.33 37.63
CA ASN A 599 8.99 20.26 38.46
C ASN A 599 9.56 19.65 39.75
N ASN A 600 8.99 18.54 40.23
CA ASN A 600 9.42 17.86 41.45
C ASN A 600 10.40 16.69 41.20
N GLY A 601 10.86 16.51 39.95
CA GLY A 601 11.78 15.44 39.55
C GLY A 601 11.11 14.16 39.04
N ASP A 602 9.80 14.02 39.24
CA ASP A 602 9.02 12.88 38.74
C ASP A 602 8.85 12.93 37.21
N TRP A 603 8.49 11.80 36.62
CA TRP A 603 8.27 11.71 35.18
C TRP A 603 6.82 11.36 34.84
N ALA A 604 6.31 11.98 33.78
CA ALA A 604 5.06 11.55 33.17
C ALA A 604 5.31 10.31 32.30
N LEU A 605 4.51 9.27 32.49
CA LEU A 605 4.55 8.02 31.72
C LEU A 605 3.16 7.72 31.17
N ARG A 606 3.10 7.28 29.92
CA ARG A 606 1.89 6.71 29.32
C ARG A 606 2.07 5.21 29.19
N ILE A 607 1.22 4.45 29.86
CA ILE A 607 1.31 2.99 29.93
C ILE A 607 0.04 2.39 29.34
N TYR A 608 0.20 1.45 28.41
CA TYR A 608 -0.90 0.78 27.74
C TYR A 608 -0.78 -0.75 27.80
N VAL A 609 -1.94 -1.39 27.85
CA VAL A 609 -2.09 -2.83 27.58
C VAL A 609 -3.00 -2.97 26.37
N LYS A 610 -2.42 -3.37 25.23
CA LYS A 610 -3.11 -3.42 23.93
C LYS A 610 -3.34 -4.85 23.48
N PRO A 611 -4.58 -5.35 23.51
CA PRO A 611 -4.87 -6.73 23.14
C PRO A 611 -4.92 -6.88 21.62
N PHE A 612 -4.30 -7.95 21.09
CA PHE A 612 -4.36 -8.41 19.70
C PHE A 612 -3.97 -7.39 18.61
N VAL A 613 -3.28 -6.28 18.92
CA VAL A 613 -2.86 -5.28 17.91
C VAL A 613 -2.03 -5.91 16.79
N ARG A 614 -1.15 -6.87 17.12
CA ARG A 614 -0.35 -7.61 16.12
C ARG A 614 -1.16 -8.38 15.09
N TRP A 615 -2.41 -8.75 15.38
CA TRP A 615 -3.25 -9.49 14.43
C TRP A 615 -3.67 -8.62 13.24
N ILE A 616 -3.62 -7.29 13.38
CA ILE A 616 -3.82 -6.34 12.29
C ILE A 616 -2.71 -6.54 11.24
N TRP A 617 -1.44 -6.41 11.65
CA TRP A 617 -0.29 -6.59 10.75
C TRP A 617 -0.10 -8.04 10.34
N GLY A 618 -0.33 -9.00 11.24
CA GLY A 618 -0.31 -10.43 10.92
C GLY A 618 -1.34 -10.80 9.85
N GLY A 619 -2.55 -10.24 9.93
CA GLY A 619 -3.58 -10.37 8.91
C GLY A 619 -3.15 -9.79 7.56
N ALA A 620 -2.51 -8.62 7.55
CA ALA A 620 -1.96 -8.01 6.35
C ALA A 620 -0.83 -8.85 5.71
N ILE A 621 0.05 -9.44 6.52
CA ILE A 621 1.09 -10.36 6.05
C ILE A 621 0.47 -11.62 5.43
N LEU A 622 -0.54 -12.21 6.07
CA LEU A 622 -1.27 -13.36 5.51
C LEU A 622 -1.95 -13.03 4.18
N MET A 623 -2.54 -11.84 4.06
CA MET A 623 -3.10 -11.32 2.82
C MET A 623 -2.04 -11.20 1.71
N ALA A 624 -0.90 -10.59 2.03
CA ALA A 624 0.22 -10.45 1.11
C ALA A 624 0.77 -11.80 0.65
N LEU A 625 0.96 -12.75 1.56
CA LEU A 625 1.36 -14.13 1.25
C LEU A 625 0.35 -14.81 0.32
N GLY A 626 -0.95 -14.60 0.56
CA GLY A 626 -2.01 -15.10 -0.34
C GLY A 626 -1.92 -14.53 -1.76
N GLY A 627 -1.55 -13.26 -1.89
CA GLY A 627 -1.26 -12.61 -3.16
C GLY A 627 -0.04 -13.23 -3.87
N VAL A 628 1.07 -13.45 -3.15
CA VAL A 628 2.29 -14.08 -3.68
C VAL A 628 2.02 -15.51 -4.16
N LEU A 629 1.29 -16.32 -3.38
CA LEU A 629 0.87 -17.67 -3.78
C LEU A 629 0.04 -17.62 -5.07
N SER A 630 -0.84 -16.64 -5.21
CA SER A 630 -1.67 -16.48 -6.41
C SER A 630 -0.87 -16.17 -7.67
N ILE A 631 0.26 -15.47 -7.55
CA ILE A 631 1.20 -15.18 -8.65
C ILE A 631 1.99 -16.43 -9.05
N CYS A 632 2.37 -17.27 -8.08
CA CYS A 632 3.19 -18.47 -8.30
C CYS A 632 2.48 -19.63 -9.02
N ASP A 633 1.17 -19.49 -9.29
CA ASP A 633 0.35 -20.54 -9.89
C ASP A 633 0.85 -20.95 -11.30
N LYS A 634 0.81 -22.26 -11.58
CA LYS A 634 1.28 -22.86 -12.85
C LYS A 634 0.60 -22.24 -14.07
N ARG A 635 -0.64 -21.74 -13.95
CA ARG A 635 -1.36 -21.08 -15.06
C ARG A 635 -0.62 -19.87 -15.65
N TYR A 636 0.23 -19.20 -14.87
CA TYR A 636 1.05 -18.08 -15.34
C TYR A 636 2.42 -18.53 -15.85
N ARG A 637 2.87 -19.75 -15.48
CA ARG A 637 4.12 -20.36 -15.97
C ARG A 637 3.93 -21.10 -17.30
N MET A 638 2.79 -21.78 -17.50
CA MET A 638 2.53 -22.63 -18.68
C MET A 638 2.28 -21.85 -19.99
N ALA A 639 1.96 -20.55 -19.92
CA ALA A 639 1.94 -19.70 -21.11
C ALA A 639 3.31 -19.59 -21.82
N ARG A 640 4.40 -20.00 -21.15
CA ARG A 640 5.73 -20.15 -21.77
C ARG A 640 5.94 -21.48 -22.51
N LEU A 641 5.21 -22.54 -22.16
CA LEU A 641 5.44 -23.89 -22.71
C LEU A 641 4.59 -24.15 -23.96
N THR A 642 3.39 -23.57 -24.08
CA THR A 642 2.58 -23.70 -25.30
C THR A 642 3.14 -22.95 -26.52
N GLN A 643 4.22 -22.18 -26.37
CA GLN A 643 4.95 -21.58 -27.49
C GLN A 643 6.10 -22.45 -28.03
N SER A 644 6.54 -23.50 -27.32
CA SER A 644 7.59 -24.41 -27.83
C SER A 644 7.06 -25.46 -28.80
N ASP A 645 5.75 -25.70 -28.83
CA ASP A 645 5.13 -26.80 -29.59
C ASP A 645 4.31 -26.34 -30.80
N ALA A 646 4.49 -25.10 -31.27
CA ALA A 646 3.93 -24.70 -32.56
C ALA A 646 4.76 -25.38 -33.68
N PRO A 647 4.18 -26.30 -34.47
CA PRO A 647 4.92 -26.95 -35.55
C PRO A 647 5.30 -25.91 -36.60
N GLY A 648 6.59 -25.85 -36.95
CA GLY A 648 7.11 -24.98 -37.99
C GLY A 648 6.35 -25.18 -39.30
N THR A 649 5.86 -24.08 -39.86
CA THR A 649 5.32 -24.02 -41.22
C THR A 649 6.36 -24.53 -42.20
N SER A 650 6.11 -25.69 -42.80
CA SER A 650 6.88 -26.18 -43.94
C SER A 650 6.66 -25.23 -45.13
N PRO A 651 7.71 -24.79 -45.84
CA PRO A 651 7.54 -23.96 -47.02
C PRO A 651 6.95 -24.80 -48.16
N ALA A 652 5.83 -24.33 -48.68
CA ALA A 652 5.23 -24.86 -49.88
C ALA A 652 6.02 -24.42 -51.13
N GLY A 653 6.35 -25.39 -51.99
CA GLY A 653 6.36 -25.19 -53.44
C GLY A 653 7.69 -25.40 -54.16
N ALA A 654 7.72 -26.39 -55.05
CA ALA A 654 7.94 -26.15 -56.48
C ALA A 654 7.53 -27.39 -57.30
N ARG A 655 6.46 -27.27 -58.08
CA ARG A 655 6.28 -28.01 -59.33
C ARG A 655 7.01 -27.21 -60.41
N ALA A 656 7.99 -27.84 -61.05
CA ALA A 656 8.30 -27.75 -62.48
C ALA A 656 9.00 -29.06 -62.85
#